data_AF-A0AB39Z1C3-F1
#
_entry.id   AF-A0AB39Z1C3-F1
#
_cell.length_a   1.000
_cell.length_b   1.000
_cell.length_c   1.000
_cell.angle_alpha   90.00
_cell.angle_beta   90.00
_cell.angle_gamma   90.00
#
_symmetry.space_group_name_H-M   'P 1'
#
loop_
_entity.id
_entity.type
_entity.pdbx_description
1 polymer ?
#
loop_
_entity_poly.entity_id
_entity_poly.type
_entity_poly.pdbx_seq_one_letter_code
_entity_poly.pdbx_strand_id
1 'polypeptide(L)'
;MTNIAEKEPEGGGKHRLHNVRFYTIKPQGILSMAYSKTSKCLALSRQVPVIELWNLEHTPYLDLVIHLQPDSPVESLAWAGNRLFSVDLTGKLIEWDLTKLKPRYEHSPTGNALWSLDVNPAETEIAVGSEEGHINILSIENDEITYKSLFNKQSGRVLCLKFDKTGTKLVSGTEGFVRIWNVLKGTTLHTMTLINNDVIVWSLQVLSDNTIIAGDSAGYVTFWNAESATQIDSSRVLDKNVFALAVNETEDRLVCTGMQPPLIRLFNKTQIRREESTSERWIKFLQRDVHKHYVKSLVLIDGQIFSGGLDGILTVTSSEKLRAKFSQHAPFLKGCVASLAISEKLLLLRYPKSLHLWRLGSAASEDKDKITGWAQSLGTSEELLLEQPPQKLLELNVKGPNFIQASAISPDANWICYSTLNELRIRRLQRDPLQVHRLVEDLPKELQPASHIIFTKQERLALLHPQSNHLSWFDLKEDRVVFEYSVDLSDHCKNTISHLVVSSGGDYLVAATSDQIISVWNLHGKQYKHLLNLPRHQARTTALSMHEDLPRMVVAYANGQIVEYDLVDRKFTCETEEYLIPGTRYYCISGISLDPRNPNVFLVHNETTLYVLERNDNFEPKEEVIKSKTKKLSKEKPSSIAENSKSLTLKTKLLRQHLVHVSRLSPNELVNVSISTNNLLAPLPTPFQRKKFGTK
;
A
#
# COMPACT_ATOMS: atom_id res chain seq x y z
N MET A 1 13.07 -10.53 57.22
CA MET A 1 11.83 -11.27 56.95
C MET A 1 10.72 -10.28 56.67
N THR A 2 10.54 -9.95 55.41
CA THR A 2 9.24 -9.69 54.78
C THR A 2 9.41 -10.23 53.37
N ASN A 3 8.99 -11.49 53.20
CA ASN A 3 8.87 -12.14 51.91
C ASN A 3 7.91 -11.31 51.06
N ILE A 4 8.44 -10.48 50.18
CA ILE A 4 7.72 -10.09 48.98
C ILE A 4 7.87 -11.31 48.09
N ALA A 5 6.83 -12.14 48.07
CA ALA A 5 6.73 -13.28 47.19
C ALA A 5 7.10 -12.82 45.77
N GLU A 6 8.09 -13.51 45.19
CA GLU A 6 8.31 -13.57 43.75
C GLU A 6 7.01 -14.09 43.13
N LYS A 7 6.05 -13.20 42.86
CA LYS A 7 5.05 -13.48 41.85
C LYS A 7 5.81 -13.51 40.54
N GLU A 8 5.93 -14.70 39.96
CA GLU A 8 6.21 -14.84 38.53
C GLU A 8 5.31 -13.83 37.78
N PRO A 9 5.83 -13.10 36.78
CA PRO A 9 4.99 -12.22 36.00
C PRO A 9 3.86 -13.06 35.39
N GLU A 10 2.64 -12.86 35.91
CA GLU A 10 1.39 -13.43 35.40
C GLU A 10 1.10 -12.75 34.04
N GLY A 11 1.88 -13.11 33.02
CA GLY A 11 1.75 -12.57 31.67
C GLY A 11 3.07 -12.36 30.94
N GLY A 12 3.38 -13.21 29.96
CA GLY A 12 4.53 -13.05 29.06
C GLY A 12 5.47 -14.26 29.08
N GLY A 13 4.98 -15.41 28.61
CA GLY A 13 5.79 -16.63 28.51
C GLY A 13 6.85 -16.57 27.40
N LYS A 14 7.73 -17.59 27.37
CA LYS A 14 8.63 -17.84 26.24
C LYS A 14 7.80 -18.19 25.00
N HIS A 15 7.99 -17.46 23.91
CA HIS A 15 7.38 -17.75 22.61
C HIS A 15 8.42 -18.25 21.61
N ARG A 16 8.08 -19.29 20.85
CA ARG A 16 8.86 -19.74 19.71
C ARG A 16 8.39 -19.00 18.46
N LEU A 17 9.34 -18.44 17.73
CA LEU A 17 9.07 -17.62 16.54
C LEU A 17 9.66 -18.26 15.30
N HIS A 18 8.82 -18.80 14.43
CA HIS A 18 9.21 -19.31 13.13
C HIS A 18 9.42 -18.13 12.16
N ASN A 19 10.68 -17.82 11.85
CA ASN A 19 11.03 -16.73 10.92
C ASN A 19 11.09 -17.25 9.47
N VAL A 20 9.98 -17.12 8.74
CA VAL A 20 9.89 -17.49 7.33
C VAL A 20 10.50 -16.38 6.47
N ARG A 21 11.66 -16.66 5.86
CA ARG A 21 12.42 -15.74 4.99
C ARG A 21 12.54 -16.21 3.54
N PHE A 22 11.95 -17.36 3.21
CA PHE A 22 11.93 -17.94 1.86
C PHE A 22 10.73 -17.47 1.02
N TYR A 23 9.89 -16.57 1.55
CA TYR A 23 8.83 -15.93 0.77
C TYR A 23 9.43 -14.81 -0.10
N THR A 24 9.32 -14.94 -1.42
CA THR A 24 9.99 -14.03 -2.36
C THR A 24 9.06 -13.58 -3.49
N ILE A 25 8.61 -12.33 -3.46
CA ILE A 25 7.85 -11.73 -4.56
C ILE A 25 8.83 -11.09 -5.55
N LYS A 26 8.56 -11.20 -6.85
CA LYS A 26 9.34 -10.47 -7.86
C LYS A 26 9.13 -8.96 -7.70
N PRO A 27 10.17 -8.13 -7.81
CA PRO A 27 10.02 -6.69 -7.77
C PRO A 27 9.16 -6.24 -8.94
N GLN A 28 8.24 -5.31 -8.67
CA GLN A 28 7.30 -4.80 -9.65
C GLN A 28 7.55 -3.29 -9.79
N GLY A 29 8.27 -2.92 -10.86
CA GLY A 29 8.72 -1.55 -11.02
C GLY A 29 7.57 -0.55 -11.05
N ILE A 30 7.75 0.61 -10.43
CA ILE A 30 6.78 1.72 -10.44
C ILE A 30 7.03 2.57 -11.69
N LEU A 31 6.00 2.79 -12.50
CA LEU A 31 6.09 3.50 -13.78
C LEU A 31 5.66 4.96 -13.68
N SER A 32 4.48 5.21 -13.10
CA SER A 32 3.91 6.54 -12.96
C SER A 32 3.30 6.75 -11.58
N MET A 33 3.23 8.01 -11.15
CA MET A 33 2.60 8.41 -9.89
C MET A 33 1.86 9.73 -10.08
N ALA A 34 0.67 9.83 -9.49
CA ALA A 34 -0.14 11.04 -9.49
C ALA A 34 -0.83 11.21 -8.14
N TYR A 35 -0.82 12.43 -7.62
CA TYR A 35 -1.39 12.75 -6.31
C TYR A 35 -2.62 13.65 -6.46
N SER A 36 -3.69 13.33 -5.75
CA SER A 36 -4.86 14.19 -5.57
C SER A 36 -4.81 14.85 -4.20
N LYS A 37 -4.77 16.19 -4.18
CA LYS A 37 -4.85 16.99 -2.95
C LYS A 37 -6.21 16.87 -2.28
N THR A 38 -7.28 16.79 -3.07
CA THR A 38 -8.67 16.73 -2.61
C THR A 38 -8.95 15.44 -1.84
N SER A 39 -8.51 14.31 -2.37
CA SER A 39 -8.71 12.99 -1.73
C SER A 39 -7.55 12.55 -0.85
N LYS A 40 -6.45 13.32 -0.80
CA LYS A 40 -5.16 12.94 -0.19
C LYS A 40 -4.72 11.54 -0.59
N CYS A 41 -4.87 11.23 -1.88
CA CYS A 41 -4.63 9.90 -2.44
C CYS A 41 -3.51 9.95 -3.46
N LEU A 42 -2.53 9.06 -3.33
CA LEU A 42 -1.49 8.84 -4.31
C LEU A 42 -1.84 7.60 -5.13
N ALA A 43 -2.08 7.79 -6.42
CA ALA A 43 -2.19 6.70 -7.38
C ALA A 43 -0.81 6.38 -7.94
N LEU A 44 -0.47 5.10 -8.04
CA LEU A 44 0.75 4.65 -8.72
C LEU A 44 0.47 3.46 -9.63
N SER A 45 1.13 3.44 -10.80
CA SER A 45 1.07 2.32 -11.73
C SER A 45 2.34 1.47 -11.62
N ARG A 46 2.20 0.17 -11.88
CA ARG A 46 3.32 -0.77 -11.92
C ARG A 46 3.55 -1.31 -13.32
N GLN A 47 4.70 -1.98 -13.50
CA GLN A 47 4.97 -2.82 -14.68
C GLN A 47 4.03 -4.01 -14.81
N VAL A 48 3.36 -4.38 -13.71
CA VAL A 48 2.27 -5.37 -13.72
C VAL A 48 0.93 -4.64 -13.87
N PRO A 49 -0.12 -5.31 -14.39
CA PRO A 49 -1.41 -4.70 -14.67
C PRO A 49 -2.21 -4.37 -13.39
N VAL A 50 -1.70 -3.42 -12.58
CA VAL A 50 -2.34 -2.91 -11.38
C VAL A 50 -2.10 -1.41 -11.23
N ILE A 51 -3.09 -0.72 -10.67
CA ILE A 51 -2.95 0.62 -10.11
C ILE A 51 -3.17 0.50 -8.60
N GLU A 52 -2.22 1.00 -7.83
CA GLU A 52 -2.31 1.07 -6.38
C GLU A 52 -2.77 2.46 -5.95
N LEU A 53 -3.67 2.51 -4.98
CA LEU A 53 -4.16 3.75 -4.37
C LEU A 53 -3.72 3.80 -2.92
N TRP A 54 -2.87 4.76 -2.62
CA TRP A 54 -2.26 4.99 -1.32
C TRP A 54 -2.96 6.15 -0.63
N ASN A 55 -3.50 5.92 0.57
CA ASN A 55 -4.05 6.99 1.38
C ASN A 55 -2.92 7.69 2.14
N LEU A 56 -2.85 9.02 2.02
CA LEU A 56 -1.83 9.86 2.63
C LEU A 56 -2.41 10.85 3.66
N GLU A 57 -3.64 10.64 4.11
CA GLU A 57 -4.27 11.54 5.07
C GLU A 57 -3.59 11.51 6.44
N HIS A 58 -3.13 10.33 6.84
CA HIS A 58 -2.37 10.08 8.06
C HIS A 58 -1.04 9.40 7.70
N THR A 59 -0.73 8.24 8.28
CA THR A 59 0.44 7.48 7.84
C THR A 59 0.17 6.84 6.49
N PRO A 60 1.11 6.93 5.52
CA PRO A 60 0.94 6.31 4.21
C PRO A 60 0.68 4.80 4.31
N TYR A 61 -0.38 4.33 3.65
CA TYR A 61 -0.65 2.90 3.49
C TYR A 61 -1.40 2.60 2.19
N LEU A 62 -1.24 1.37 1.70
CA LEU A 62 -1.95 0.86 0.53
C LEU A 62 -3.42 0.61 0.87
N ASP A 63 -4.31 1.44 0.33
CA ASP A 63 -5.73 1.42 0.64
C ASP A 63 -6.51 0.54 -0.34
N LEU A 64 -6.32 0.73 -1.65
CA LEU A 64 -7.04 -0.01 -2.71
C LEU A 64 -6.09 -0.43 -3.83
N VAL A 65 -6.47 -1.48 -4.56
CA VAL A 65 -5.76 -1.96 -5.75
C VAL A 65 -6.79 -2.17 -6.84
N ILE A 66 -6.58 -1.52 -7.98
CA ILE A 66 -7.35 -1.72 -9.21
C ILE A 66 -6.56 -2.70 -10.06
N HIS A 67 -7.20 -3.78 -10.48
CA HIS A 67 -6.59 -4.77 -11.36
C HIS A 67 -6.98 -4.50 -12.81
N LEU A 68 -5.97 -4.39 -13.67
CA LEU A 68 -6.13 -4.05 -15.09
C LEU A 68 -6.25 -5.32 -15.93
N GLN A 69 -6.67 -5.12 -17.19
CA GLN A 69 -6.61 -6.20 -18.17
C GLN A 69 -5.16 -6.62 -18.42
N PRO A 70 -4.93 -7.88 -18.76
CA PRO A 70 -3.60 -8.37 -19.15
C PRO A 70 -3.13 -7.56 -20.37
N ASP A 71 -1.86 -7.17 -20.38
CA ASP A 71 -1.24 -6.42 -21.47
C ASP A 71 -1.68 -4.94 -21.61
N SER A 72 -2.24 -4.33 -20.56
CA SER A 72 -2.48 -2.87 -20.45
C SER A 72 -1.48 -2.24 -19.46
N PRO A 73 -0.23 -1.92 -19.90
CA PRO A 73 0.73 -1.20 -19.07
C PRO A 73 0.35 0.28 -19.01
N VAL A 74 0.06 0.78 -17.81
CA VAL A 74 -0.30 2.18 -17.59
C VAL A 74 0.96 3.04 -17.48
N GLU A 75 1.16 3.89 -18.48
CA GLU A 75 2.33 4.77 -18.60
C GLU A 75 2.15 6.11 -17.89
N SER A 76 0.93 6.64 -17.84
CA SER A 76 0.67 7.90 -17.16
C SER A 76 -0.67 7.91 -16.42
N LEU A 77 -0.68 8.62 -15.29
CA LEU A 77 -1.81 8.80 -14.40
C LEU A 77 -2.05 10.29 -14.17
N ALA A 78 -3.30 10.69 -14.02
CA ALA A 78 -3.65 12.05 -13.62
C ALA A 78 -4.94 12.08 -12.81
N TRP A 79 -5.05 13.07 -11.92
CA TRP A 79 -6.24 13.33 -11.12
C TRP A 79 -6.91 14.63 -11.57
N ALA A 80 -8.23 14.63 -11.62
CA ALA A 80 -9.06 15.84 -11.66
C ALA A 80 -10.01 15.78 -10.45
N GLY A 81 -9.67 16.49 -9.37
CA GLY A 81 -10.35 16.38 -8.09
C GLY A 81 -10.27 14.96 -7.52
N ASN A 82 -11.42 14.26 -7.53
CA ASN A 82 -11.55 12.86 -7.07
C ASN A 82 -11.67 11.84 -8.22
N ARG A 83 -11.57 12.28 -9.48
CA ARG A 83 -11.59 11.40 -10.66
C ARG A 83 -10.18 11.02 -11.06
N LEU A 84 -9.94 9.72 -11.23
CA LEU A 84 -8.65 9.17 -11.63
C LEU A 84 -8.70 8.75 -13.09
N PHE A 85 -7.71 9.21 -13.85
CA PHE A 85 -7.51 8.88 -15.26
C PHE A 85 -6.18 8.17 -15.45
N SER A 86 -6.16 7.21 -16.38
CA SER A 86 -4.96 6.53 -16.83
C SER A 86 -4.89 6.48 -18.34
N VAL A 87 -3.68 6.47 -18.88
CA VAL A 87 -3.42 6.13 -20.27
C VAL A 87 -2.46 4.95 -20.38
N ASP A 88 -2.66 4.12 -21.40
CA ASP A 88 -1.86 2.93 -21.64
C ASP A 88 -1.29 2.86 -23.07
N LEU A 89 -0.34 1.93 -23.25
CA LEU A 89 0.27 1.68 -24.55
C LEU A 89 -0.64 0.96 -25.55
N THR A 90 -1.86 0.57 -25.16
CA THR A 90 -2.86 0.00 -26.07
C THR A 90 -3.71 1.07 -26.76
N GLY A 91 -3.52 2.34 -26.38
CA GLY A 91 -4.23 3.45 -26.97
C GLY A 91 -5.47 3.89 -26.20
N LYS A 92 -5.63 3.45 -24.95
CA LYS A 92 -6.82 3.73 -24.16
C LYS A 92 -6.57 4.83 -23.12
N LEU A 93 -7.50 5.78 -23.07
CA LEU A 93 -7.72 6.67 -21.93
C LEU A 93 -8.87 6.10 -21.11
N ILE A 94 -8.63 5.83 -19.82
CA ILE A 94 -9.58 5.17 -18.94
C ILE A 94 -9.84 6.05 -17.72
N GLU A 95 -11.11 6.33 -17.43
CA GLU A 95 -11.54 6.84 -16.12
C GLU A 95 -11.94 5.67 -15.22
N TRP A 96 -11.54 5.71 -13.95
CA TRP A 96 -11.77 4.62 -13.00
C TRP A 96 -12.89 4.91 -12.00
N ASP A 97 -13.81 3.96 -11.85
CA ASP A 97 -14.74 3.93 -10.73
C ASP A 97 -14.01 3.38 -9.49
N LEU A 98 -13.67 4.26 -8.56
CA LEU A 98 -12.91 3.93 -7.35
C LEU A 98 -13.74 3.16 -6.31
N THR A 99 -15.07 3.13 -6.46
CA THR A 99 -15.95 2.35 -5.57
C THR A 99 -16.07 0.90 -6.02
N LYS A 100 -16.20 0.68 -7.34
CA LYS A 100 -16.31 -0.66 -7.94
C LYS A 100 -14.97 -1.25 -8.37
N LEU A 101 -13.92 -0.43 -8.40
CA LEU A 101 -12.56 -0.78 -8.87
C LEU A 101 -12.56 -1.32 -10.30
N LYS A 102 -13.32 -0.68 -11.19
CA LYS A 102 -13.48 -1.05 -12.61
C LYS A 102 -13.38 0.19 -13.51
N PRO A 103 -13.09 0.01 -14.82
CA PRO A 103 -13.21 1.10 -15.79
C PRO A 103 -14.63 1.67 -15.76
N ARG A 104 -14.75 3.00 -15.63
CA ARG A 104 -16.00 3.73 -15.74
C ARG A 104 -16.28 4.12 -17.18
N TYR A 105 -15.30 4.76 -17.83
CA TYR A 105 -15.33 5.14 -19.24
C TYR A 105 -14.00 4.77 -19.90
N GLU A 106 -14.07 4.27 -21.14
CA GLU A 106 -12.91 3.99 -21.98
C GLU A 106 -13.03 4.79 -23.28
N HIS A 107 -11.99 5.54 -23.61
CA HIS A 107 -11.86 6.29 -24.85
C HIS A 107 -10.59 5.88 -25.58
N SER A 108 -10.63 5.94 -26.91
CA SER A 108 -9.46 5.70 -27.76
C SER A 108 -9.09 6.96 -28.54
N PRO A 109 -8.38 7.92 -27.92
CA PRO A 109 -7.84 9.08 -28.60
C PRO A 109 -6.99 8.71 -29.83
N THR A 110 -6.82 9.67 -30.75
CA THR A 110 -6.06 9.44 -31.99
C THR A 110 -4.56 9.29 -31.69
N GLY A 111 -3.89 8.36 -32.37
CA GLY A 111 -2.43 8.22 -32.33
C GLY A 111 -1.88 6.93 -31.71
N ASN A 112 -2.70 5.87 -31.61
CA ASN A 112 -2.32 4.57 -31.08
C ASN A 112 -1.82 4.67 -29.63
N ALA A 113 -0.65 4.12 -29.30
CA ALA A 113 -0.10 4.09 -27.94
C ALA A 113 -0.05 5.51 -27.32
N LEU A 114 -0.52 5.63 -26.09
CA LEU A 114 -0.57 6.89 -25.36
C LEU A 114 0.52 6.89 -24.28
N TRP A 115 1.30 7.97 -24.23
CA TRP A 115 2.50 8.06 -23.39
C TRP A 115 2.35 9.04 -22.24
N SER A 116 1.65 10.15 -22.47
CA SER A 116 1.59 11.25 -21.52
C SER A 116 0.17 11.77 -21.34
N LEU A 117 -0.09 12.25 -20.13
CA LEU A 117 -1.39 12.70 -19.67
C LEU A 117 -1.19 13.86 -18.72
N ASP A 118 -1.96 14.93 -18.89
CA ASP A 118 -2.03 16.03 -17.92
C ASP A 118 -3.44 16.63 -17.89
N VAL A 119 -3.82 17.13 -16.72
CA VAL A 119 -5.12 17.79 -16.48
C VAL A 119 -4.86 19.28 -16.34
N ASN A 120 -5.70 20.12 -16.94
CA ASN A 120 -5.55 21.56 -16.81
C ASN A 120 -5.81 22.04 -15.36
N PRO A 121 -5.30 23.22 -14.95
CA PRO A 121 -5.47 23.69 -13.57
C PRO A 121 -6.92 23.91 -13.14
N ALA A 122 -7.83 24.17 -14.09
CA ALA A 122 -9.26 24.31 -13.83
C ALA A 122 -9.99 22.97 -13.68
N GLU A 123 -9.32 21.85 -13.93
CA GLU A 123 -9.88 20.49 -13.89
C GLU A 123 -11.07 20.28 -14.86
N THR A 124 -11.06 21.01 -15.97
CA THR A 124 -12.09 20.95 -17.03
C THR A 124 -11.63 20.23 -18.29
N GLU A 125 -10.32 20.10 -18.51
CA GLU A 125 -9.75 19.52 -19.73
C GLU A 125 -8.58 18.59 -19.42
N ILE A 126 -8.42 17.59 -20.28
CA ILE A 126 -7.31 16.64 -20.27
C ILE A 126 -6.58 16.70 -21.60
N ALA A 127 -5.25 16.76 -21.53
CA ALA A 127 -4.37 16.61 -22.68
C ALA A 127 -3.73 15.22 -22.69
N VAL A 128 -3.77 14.56 -23.85
CA VAL A 128 -3.21 13.22 -24.05
C VAL A 128 -2.21 13.23 -25.21
N GLY A 129 -0.99 12.78 -24.93
CA GLY A 129 0.09 12.68 -25.90
C GLY A 129 0.28 11.25 -26.40
N SER A 130 0.47 11.10 -27.70
CA SER A 130 0.56 9.80 -28.38
C SER A 130 1.94 9.51 -28.98
N GLU A 131 2.14 8.24 -29.34
CA GLU A 131 3.31 7.71 -30.06
C GLU A 131 3.52 8.43 -31.41
N GLU A 132 2.44 8.75 -32.12
CA GLU A 132 2.49 9.34 -33.46
C GLU A 132 2.58 10.87 -33.48
N GLY A 133 2.82 11.52 -32.33
CA GLY A 133 2.94 12.97 -32.26
C GLY A 133 1.61 13.73 -32.23
N HIS A 134 0.48 13.03 -32.03
CA HIS A 134 -0.80 13.70 -31.80
C HIS A 134 -0.94 14.12 -30.33
N ILE A 135 -1.47 15.31 -30.10
CA ILE A 135 -1.96 15.77 -28.80
C ILE A 135 -3.47 15.92 -28.92
N ASN A 136 -4.20 15.13 -28.14
CA ASN A 136 -5.66 15.13 -28.08
C ASN A 136 -6.10 15.91 -26.85
N ILE A 137 -7.08 16.82 -27.01
CA ILE A 137 -7.73 17.51 -25.90
C ILE A 137 -9.14 16.98 -25.74
N LEU A 138 -9.48 16.61 -24.50
CA LEU A 138 -10.81 16.14 -24.11
C LEU A 138 -11.35 17.04 -23.00
N SER A 139 -12.64 17.39 -23.07
CA SER A 139 -13.35 18.01 -21.95
C SER A 139 -13.79 16.94 -20.97
N ILE A 140 -13.63 17.23 -19.68
CA ILE A 140 -14.05 16.40 -18.55
C ILE A 140 -15.12 17.08 -17.68
N GLU A 141 -15.79 18.10 -18.21
CA GLU A 141 -16.86 18.80 -17.50
C GLU A 141 -18.10 17.92 -17.32
N ASN A 142 -18.94 18.27 -16.34
CA ASN A 142 -20.22 17.60 -16.07
C ASN A 142 -20.13 16.08 -15.79
N ASP A 143 -18.98 15.61 -15.30
CA ASP A 143 -18.75 14.19 -14.98
C ASP A 143 -18.83 13.25 -16.21
N GLU A 144 -18.62 13.82 -17.40
CA GLU A 144 -18.51 13.11 -18.67
C GLU A 144 -17.11 13.30 -19.27
N ILE A 145 -16.80 12.60 -20.36
CA ILE A 145 -15.58 12.79 -21.14
C ILE A 145 -15.98 12.96 -22.60
N THR A 146 -15.69 14.12 -23.17
CA THR A 146 -16.02 14.44 -24.56
C THR A 146 -14.78 14.89 -25.32
N TYR A 147 -14.63 14.43 -26.55
CA TYR A 147 -13.53 14.85 -27.41
C TYR A 147 -13.70 16.30 -27.83
N LYS A 148 -12.66 17.13 -27.65
CA LYS A 148 -12.72 18.56 -27.94
C LYS A 148 -11.93 18.93 -29.20
N SER A 149 -10.64 18.61 -29.26
CA SER A 149 -9.79 19.02 -30.38
C SER A 149 -8.53 18.16 -30.54
N LEU A 150 -7.95 18.23 -31.74
CA LEU A 150 -6.62 17.70 -32.08
C LEU A 150 -5.68 18.85 -32.35
N PHE A 151 -4.48 18.84 -31.79
CA PHE A 151 -3.45 19.81 -32.18
C PHE A 151 -2.77 19.39 -33.48
N ASN A 152 -2.07 20.33 -34.12
CA ASN A 152 -1.28 20.03 -35.31
C ASN A 152 -0.28 18.90 -34.99
N LYS A 153 -0.22 17.90 -35.87
CA LYS A 153 0.68 16.76 -35.70
C LYS A 153 2.14 17.22 -35.63
N GLN A 154 2.86 16.77 -34.62
CA GLN A 154 4.31 17.00 -34.50
C GLN A 154 5.10 15.74 -34.87
N SER A 155 6.39 15.91 -35.14
CA SER A 155 7.30 14.79 -35.38
C SER A 155 7.75 14.17 -34.06
N GLY A 156 7.69 12.84 -33.97
CA GLY A 156 8.15 12.08 -32.82
C GLY A 156 7.09 11.91 -31.72
N ARG A 157 7.41 11.06 -30.75
CA ARG A 157 6.53 10.66 -29.65
C ARG A 157 6.33 11.81 -28.66
N VAL A 158 5.11 11.98 -28.17
CA VAL A 158 4.80 12.96 -27.12
C VAL A 158 4.96 12.31 -25.76
N LEU A 159 6.17 12.37 -25.21
CA LEU A 159 6.54 11.60 -24.01
C LEU A 159 6.20 12.30 -22.70
N CYS A 160 6.02 13.62 -22.72
CA CYS A 160 5.57 14.38 -21.57
C CYS A 160 4.78 15.63 -22.00
N LEU A 161 3.81 15.99 -21.16
CA LEU A 161 2.90 17.12 -21.35
C LEU A 161 2.71 17.83 -20.02
N LYS A 162 2.65 19.16 -20.06
CA LYS A 162 2.25 19.98 -18.92
C LYS A 162 1.47 21.21 -19.36
N PHE A 163 0.29 21.43 -18.78
CA PHE A 163 -0.40 22.71 -18.88
C PHE A 163 0.35 23.79 -18.10
N ASP A 164 0.25 25.02 -18.58
CA ASP A 164 0.64 26.18 -17.78
C ASP A 164 -0.41 26.46 -16.69
N LYS A 165 -0.09 27.35 -15.73
CA LYS A 165 -1.00 27.66 -14.61
C LYS A 165 -2.32 28.30 -15.03
N THR A 166 -2.37 28.90 -16.23
CA THR A 166 -3.61 29.50 -16.77
C THR A 166 -4.48 28.50 -17.53
N GLY A 167 -3.92 27.35 -17.94
CA GLY A 167 -4.55 26.39 -18.84
C GLY A 167 -4.65 26.86 -20.30
N THR A 168 -4.12 28.03 -20.65
CA THR A 168 -4.19 28.57 -22.03
C THR A 168 -3.05 28.09 -22.92
N LYS A 169 -1.96 27.62 -22.31
CA LYS A 169 -0.78 27.07 -22.97
C LYS A 169 -0.54 25.63 -22.52
N LEU A 170 -0.04 24.82 -23.45
CA LEU A 170 0.39 23.46 -23.18
C LEU A 170 1.84 23.32 -23.65
N VAL A 171 2.67 22.68 -22.84
CA VAL A 171 4.07 22.39 -23.19
C VAL A 171 4.21 20.90 -23.43
N SER A 172 4.84 20.52 -24.54
CA SER A 172 5.09 19.14 -24.91
C SER A 172 6.57 18.86 -25.12
N GLY A 173 7.04 17.71 -24.65
CA GLY A 173 8.40 17.22 -24.87
C GLY A 173 8.39 16.05 -25.85
N THR A 174 9.22 16.16 -26.89
CA THR A 174 9.48 15.10 -27.87
C THR A 174 10.97 14.83 -27.97
N GLU A 175 11.39 14.01 -28.93
CA GLU A 175 12.80 13.89 -29.31
C GLU A 175 13.29 15.24 -29.86
N GLY A 176 14.38 15.76 -29.31
CA GLY A 176 15.07 17.00 -29.71
C GLY A 176 14.37 18.32 -29.39
N PHE A 177 13.08 18.30 -29.07
CA PHE A 177 12.26 19.52 -29.02
C PHE A 177 11.38 19.62 -27.78
N VAL A 178 11.25 20.84 -27.28
CA VAL A 178 10.18 21.28 -26.38
C VAL A 178 9.32 22.28 -27.13
N ARG A 179 8.00 22.06 -27.18
CA ARG A 179 7.06 22.92 -27.91
C ARG A 179 6.04 23.54 -26.97
N ILE A 180 5.71 24.80 -27.22
CA ILE A 180 4.65 25.53 -26.53
C ILE A 180 3.48 25.67 -27.49
N TRP A 181 2.29 25.30 -27.05
CA TRP A 181 1.06 25.28 -27.83
C TRP A 181 0.05 26.28 -27.28
N ASN A 182 -0.72 26.88 -28.18
CA ASN A 182 -1.94 27.58 -27.81
C ASN A 182 -3.08 26.57 -27.70
N VAL A 183 -3.68 26.41 -26.52
CA VAL A 183 -4.69 25.38 -26.27
C VAL A 183 -5.98 25.63 -27.05
N LEU A 184 -6.39 26.89 -27.18
CA LEU A 184 -7.60 27.27 -27.89
C LEU A 184 -7.50 27.08 -29.40
N LYS A 185 -6.32 27.38 -29.98
CA LYS A 185 -6.09 27.27 -31.44
C LYS A 185 -5.52 25.91 -31.87
N GLY A 186 -4.92 25.16 -30.96
CA GLY A 186 -4.20 23.92 -31.27
C GLY A 186 -2.94 24.10 -32.11
N THR A 187 -2.38 25.32 -32.15
CA THR A 187 -1.20 25.66 -32.96
C THR A 187 0.04 25.85 -32.09
N THR A 188 1.21 25.50 -32.63
CA THR A 188 2.50 25.74 -31.97
C THR A 188 2.81 27.23 -31.95
N LEU A 189 3.13 27.77 -30.77
CA LEU A 189 3.60 29.14 -30.57
C LEU A 189 5.12 29.22 -30.69
N HIS A 190 5.81 28.31 -30.00
CA HIS A 190 7.27 28.27 -29.96
C HIS A 190 7.77 26.83 -30.03
N THR A 191 8.92 26.64 -30.67
CA THR A 191 9.68 25.39 -30.69
C THR A 191 11.08 25.68 -30.18
N MET A 192 11.45 25.03 -29.09
CA MET A 192 12.75 25.17 -28.43
C MET A 192 13.56 23.90 -28.70
N THR A 193 14.75 24.07 -29.26
CA THR A 193 15.63 22.96 -29.65
C THR A 193 16.64 22.70 -28.54
N LEU A 194 16.83 21.42 -28.22
CA LEU A 194 17.90 20.99 -27.30
C LEU A 194 19.25 20.96 -28.02
N ILE A 195 20.34 20.92 -27.24
CA ILE A 195 21.72 20.98 -27.76
C ILE A 195 21.98 19.86 -28.80
N ASN A 196 21.34 18.70 -28.64
CA ASN A 196 21.42 17.58 -29.57
C ASN A 196 20.02 17.10 -29.95
N ASN A 197 19.76 16.95 -31.25
CA ASN A 197 18.46 16.57 -31.80
C ASN A 197 18.06 15.13 -31.48
N ASP A 198 19.00 14.26 -31.12
CA ASP A 198 18.73 12.86 -30.76
C ASP A 198 18.35 12.66 -29.28
N VAL A 199 18.26 13.75 -28.52
CA VAL A 199 18.00 13.72 -27.09
C VAL A 199 16.49 13.62 -26.82
N ILE A 200 16.09 12.74 -25.93
CA ILE A 200 14.68 12.49 -25.61
C ILE A 200 14.29 13.33 -24.39
N VAL A 201 13.23 14.13 -24.49
CA VAL A 201 12.64 14.82 -23.33
C VAL A 201 11.72 13.87 -22.58
N TRP A 202 12.11 13.47 -21.36
CA TRP A 202 11.37 12.51 -20.55
C TRP A 202 10.39 13.16 -19.57
N SER A 203 10.71 14.35 -19.08
CA SER A 203 9.94 15.00 -18.03
C SER A 203 9.90 16.51 -18.21
N LEU A 204 8.77 17.11 -17.82
CA LEU A 204 8.49 18.53 -17.93
C LEU A 204 7.81 19.05 -16.66
N GLN A 205 8.10 20.31 -16.33
CA GLN A 205 7.36 21.12 -15.35
C GLN A 205 7.22 22.55 -15.89
N VAL A 206 6.09 23.19 -15.60
CA VAL A 206 5.82 24.59 -15.94
C VAL A 206 5.51 25.35 -14.67
N LEU A 207 6.31 26.37 -14.37
CA LEU A 207 6.19 27.19 -13.18
C LEU A 207 5.21 28.36 -13.39
N SER A 208 4.79 28.98 -12.29
CA SER A 208 3.93 30.17 -12.27
C SER A 208 4.59 31.41 -12.89
N ASP A 209 5.92 31.49 -12.88
CA ASP A 209 6.70 32.55 -13.54
C ASP A 209 6.97 32.29 -15.03
N ASN A 210 6.22 31.36 -15.64
CA ASN A 210 6.39 30.93 -17.03
C ASN A 210 7.75 30.27 -17.33
N THR A 211 8.49 29.82 -16.32
CA THR A 211 9.69 28.99 -16.52
C THR A 211 9.29 27.56 -16.88
N ILE A 212 9.85 27.04 -17.97
CA ILE A 212 9.75 25.63 -18.37
C ILE A 212 11.01 24.91 -17.90
N ILE A 213 10.83 23.77 -17.25
CA ILE A 213 11.92 22.89 -16.81
C ILE A 213 11.76 21.57 -17.55
N ALA A 214 12.79 21.13 -18.27
CA ALA A 214 12.80 19.83 -18.93
C ALA A 214 13.99 18.97 -18.51
N GLY A 215 13.73 17.68 -18.33
CA GLY A 215 14.72 16.66 -18.04
C GLY A 215 14.87 15.70 -19.21
N ASP A 216 16.10 15.42 -19.61
CA ASP A 216 16.38 14.75 -20.88
C ASP A 216 17.22 13.46 -20.80
N SER A 217 17.36 12.75 -21.92
CA SER A 217 18.10 11.48 -22.01
C SER A 217 19.62 11.61 -21.82
N ALA A 218 20.18 12.79 -22.06
CA ALA A 218 21.60 13.08 -21.85
C ALA A 218 21.93 13.38 -20.37
N GLY A 219 20.91 13.46 -19.51
CA GLY A 219 21.06 13.73 -18.08
C GLY A 219 21.07 15.21 -17.74
N TYR A 220 20.64 16.08 -18.65
CA TYR A 220 20.52 17.52 -18.40
C TYR A 220 19.15 17.87 -17.86
N VAL A 221 19.14 18.88 -17.00
CA VAL A 221 17.94 19.67 -16.70
C VAL A 221 18.17 21.05 -17.27
N THR A 222 17.28 21.46 -18.15
CA THR A 222 17.35 22.74 -18.87
C THR A 222 16.13 23.59 -18.51
N PHE A 223 16.37 24.88 -18.39
CA PHE A 223 15.41 25.89 -17.98
C PHE A 223 15.22 26.89 -19.11
N TRP A 224 13.97 27.26 -19.39
CA TRP A 224 13.65 28.24 -20.41
C TRP A 224 12.57 29.21 -19.94
N ASN A 225 12.62 30.42 -20.47
CA ASN A 225 11.57 31.40 -20.30
C ASN A 225 10.52 31.18 -21.41
N ALA A 226 9.27 30.88 -21.05
CA ALA A 226 8.23 30.55 -22.03
C ALA A 226 7.69 31.77 -22.83
N GLU A 227 7.93 33.00 -22.37
CA GLU A 227 7.48 34.21 -23.08
C GLU A 227 8.42 34.57 -24.23
N SER A 228 9.72 34.46 -23.99
CA SER A 228 10.76 34.74 -24.98
C SER A 228 11.23 33.49 -25.73
N ALA A 229 10.87 32.29 -25.25
CA ALA A 229 11.37 30.99 -25.72
C ALA A 229 12.90 30.86 -25.67
N THR A 230 13.55 31.57 -24.74
CA THR A 230 15.01 31.57 -24.58
C THR A 230 15.46 30.65 -23.44
N GLN A 231 16.62 30.03 -23.60
CA GLN A 231 17.23 29.20 -22.56
C GLN A 231 17.82 30.09 -21.46
N ILE A 232 17.41 29.84 -20.22
CA ILE A 232 17.88 30.55 -19.02
C ILE A 232 19.16 29.87 -18.49
N ASP A 233 19.11 28.54 -18.32
CA ASP A 233 20.20 27.76 -17.74
C ASP A 233 20.12 26.30 -18.22
N SER A 234 21.24 25.59 -18.18
CA SER A 234 21.30 24.15 -18.41
C SER A 234 22.41 23.52 -17.59
N SER A 235 22.06 22.47 -16.86
CA SER A 235 22.99 21.78 -15.97
C SER A 235 22.89 20.28 -16.17
N ARG A 236 24.05 19.62 -16.29
CA ARG A 236 24.11 18.15 -16.29
C ARG A 236 23.93 17.61 -14.88
N VAL A 237 22.73 17.10 -14.61
CA VAL A 237 22.35 16.61 -13.29
C VAL A 237 22.44 15.09 -13.17
N LEU A 238 22.56 14.33 -14.24
CA LEU A 238 22.76 12.89 -14.21
C LEU A 238 23.70 12.49 -15.34
N ASP A 239 24.20 11.26 -15.31
CA ASP A 239 25.03 10.74 -16.40
C ASP A 239 24.16 10.40 -17.61
N LYS A 240 22.93 9.90 -17.35
CA LYS A 240 21.91 9.54 -18.35
C LYS A 240 20.50 9.63 -17.79
N ASN A 241 19.54 9.94 -18.66
CA ASN A 241 18.09 9.92 -18.48
C ASN A 241 17.58 10.56 -17.19
N VAL A 242 17.04 11.78 -17.28
CA VAL A 242 16.24 12.40 -16.21
C VAL A 242 14.78 12.02 -16.40
N PHE A 243 14.34 10.95 -15.74
CA PHE A 243 13.01 10.38 -15.98
C PHE A 243 11.87 11.18 -15.36
N ALA A 244 12.09 11.83 -14.21
CA ALA A 244 11.04 12.55 -13.51
C ALA A 244 11.56 13.85 -12.88
N LEU A 245 10.67 14.84 -12.84
CA LEU A 245 10.83 16.14 -12.22
C LEU A 245 9.59 16.43 -11.37
N ALA A 246 9.77 16.96 -10.16
CA ALA A 246 8.68 17.59 -9.42
C ALA A 246 9.15 18.85 -8.70
N VAL A 247 8.22 19.77 -8.54
CA VAL A 247 8.40 21.06 -7.91
C VAL A 247 7.40 21.17 -6.76
N ASN A 248 7.78 21.86 -5.68
CA ASN A 248 6.85 22.09 -4.57
C ASN A 248 5.89 23.24 -4.86
N GLU A 249 4.88 23.41 -4.01
CA GLU A 249 3.83 24.42 -4.21
C GLU A 249 4.36 25.85 -4.23
N THR A 250 5.40 26.15 -3.45
CA THR A 250 6.07 27.46 -3.40
C THR A 250 7.04 27.69 -4.55
N GLU A 251 7.28 26.69 -5.40
CA GLU A 251 8.16 26.73 -6.58
C GLU A 251 9.60 27.18 -6.29
N ASP A 252 10.08 26.94 -5.06
CA ASP A 252 11.45 27.21 -4.62
C ASP A 252 12.30 25.93 -4.52
N ARG A 253 11.69 24.75 -4.66
CA ARG A 253 12.40 23.46 -4.66
C ARG A 253 12.05 22.61 -5.87
N LEU A 254 13.09 22.12 -6.53
CA LEU A 254 13.00 21.19 -7.65
C LEU A 254 13.69 19.89 -7.28
N VAL A 255 13.02 18.78 -7.54
CA VAL A 255 13.52 17.41 -7.33
C VAL A 255 13.58 16.71 -8.68
N CYS A 256 14.70 16.06 -8.97
CA CYS A 256 14.88 15.27 -10.19
C CYS A 256 15.45 13.88 -9.88
N THR A 257 15.06 12.91 -10.69
CA THR A 257 15.51 11.52 -10.59
C THR A 257 15.71 10.92 -11.98
N GLY A 258 16.35 9.75 -12.05
CA GLY A 258 16.64 9.15 -13.34
C GLY A 258 17.40 7.83 -13.29
N MET A 259 18.08 7.54 -14.40
CA MET A 259 18.72 6.24 -14.62
C MET A 259 20.04 6.08 -13.87
N GLN A 260 20.98 6.98 -14.12
CA GLN A 260 22.36 6.83 -13.65
C GLN A 260 22.95 8.16 -13.20
N PRO A 261 23.49 8.26 -11.97
CA PRO A 261 23.30 7.32 -10.87
C PRO A 261 21.83 7.34 -10.37
N PRO A 262 21.33 6.28 -9.69
CA PRO A 262 19.97 6.21 -9.15
C PRO A 262 19.79 7.09 -7.90
N LEU A 263 20.08 8.39 -8.06
CA LEU A 263 20.02 9.39 -6.99
C LEU A 263 18.82 10.29 -7.18
N ILE A 264 18.29 10.76 -6.06
CA ILE A 264 17.37 11.89 -6.03
C ILE A 264 18.20 13.15 -5.82
N ARG A 265 18.14 14.10 -6.76
CA ARG A 265 18.84 15.39 -6.64
C ARG A 265 17.84 16.51 -6.40
N LEU A 266 18.20 17.40 -5.48
CA LEU A 266 17.36 18.51 -5.04
C LEU A 266 18.07 19.82 -5.36
N PHE A 267 17.30 20.76 -5.88
CA PHE A 267 17.72 22.11 -6.24
C PHE A 267 16.84 23.11 -5.48
N ASN A 268 17.46 24.20 -5.04
CA ASN A 268 16.73 25.34 -4.50
C ASN A 268 16.80 26.50 -5.50
N LYS A 269 15.69 27.21 -5.66
CA LYS A 269 15.64 28.49 -6.37
C LYS A 269 16.26 29.55 -5.46
N THR A 270 17.31 30.20 -5.92
CA THR A 270 18.07 31.17 -5.13
C THR A 270 18.33 32.43 -5.93
N GLN A 271 18.23 33.57 -5.27
CA GLN A 271 18.59 34.85 -5.85
C GLN A 271 20.08 35.10 -5.63
N ILE A 272 20.83 35.17 -6.73
CA ILE A 272 22.24 35.53 -6.70
C ILE A 272 22.32 37.01 -7.07
N ARG A 273 22.83 37.83 -6.15
CA ARG A 273 23.15 39.23 -6.41
C ARG A 273 24.59 39.33 -6.91
N ARG A 274 24.79 39.91 -8.10
CA ARG A 274 26.10 40.28 -8.62
C ARG A 274 26.05 41.74 -9.04
N GLU A 275 26.83 42.56 -8.34
CA GLU A 275 26.91 44.01 -8.55
C GLU A 275 25.50 44.65 -8.54
N GLU A 276 25.05 45.21 -9.66
CA GLU A 276 23.75 45.87 -9.84
C GLU A 276 22.63 44.92 -10.34
N SER A 277 22.93 43.64 -10.57
CA SER A 277 21.97 42.67 -11.12
C SER A 277 21.60 41.57 -10.11
N THR A 278 20.30 41.27 -10.02
CA THR A 278 19.78 40.13 -9.28
C THR A 278 19.26 39.08 -10.27
N SER A 279 19.87 37.90 -10.30
CA SER A 279 19.42 36.79 -11.15
C SER A 279 18.95 35.61 -10.30
N GLU A 280 17.82 35.01 -10.66
CA GLU A 280 17.36 33.77 -10.06
C GLU A 280 18.04 32.57 -10.72
N ARG A 281 18.60 31.67 -9.91
CA ARG A 281 19.22 30.43 -10.38
C ARG A 281 18.83 29.24 -9.52
N TRP A 282 18.78 28.08 -10.18
CA TRP A 282 18.56 26.80 -9.53
C TRP A 282 19.90 26.20 -9.13
N ILE A 283 20.15 26.10 -7.83
CA ILE A 283 21.40 25.58 -7.29
C ILE A 283 21.15 24.21 -6.67
N LYS A 284 21.96 23.21 -7.04
CA LYS A 284 21.94 21.90 -6.40
C LYS A 284 22.25 22.06 -4.91
N PHE A 285 21.29 21.68 -4.07
CA PHE A 285 21.39 21.82 -2.62
C PHE A 285 21.64 20.47 -1.93
N LEU A 286 20.93 19.41 -2.32
CA LEU A 286 20.97 18.12 -1.61
C LEU A 286 20.90 16.93 -2.58
N GLN A 287 21.34 15.76 -2.12
CA GLN A 287 21.13 14.50 -2.81
C GLN A 287 20.71 13.39 -1.82
N ARG A 288 19.88 12.45 -2.29
CA ARG A 288 19.50 11.23 -1.56
C ARG A 288 19.94 9.99 -2.32
N ASP A 289 20.48 9.03 -1.57
CA ASP A 289 20.85 7.69 -2.02
C ASP A 289 19.95 6.69 -1.28
N VAL A 290 18.77 6.43 -1.86
CA VAL A 290 17.69 5.64 -1.22
C VAL A 290 17.19 4.48 -2.07
N HIS A 291 17.40 4.53 -3.39
CA HIS A 291 17.09 3.46 -4.32
C HIS A 291 18.36 2.72 -4.77
N LYS A 292 18.23 1.44 -5.13
CA LYS A 292 19.34 0.64 -5.67
C LYS A 292 19.36 0.62 -7.20
N HIS A 293 18.21 0.85 -7.82
CA HIS A 293 18.01 0.89 -9.26
C HIS A 293 17.41 2.23 -9.68
N TYR A 294 17.26 2.44 -10.99
CA TYR A 294 16.75 3.71 -11.50
C TYR A 294 15.38 4.05 -10.95
N VAL A 295 15.13 5.35 -10.80
CA VAL A 295 13.86 5.90 -10.33
C VAL A 295 13.14 6.48 -11.53
N LYS A 296 11.94 5.99 -11.82
CA LYS A 296 11.17 6.35 -13.03
C LYS A 296 10.15 7.44 -12.75
N SER A 297 9.57 7.46 -11.56
CA SER A 297 8.53 8.41 -11.17
C SER A 297 8.83 9.04 -9.81
N LEU A 298 8.39 10.28 -9.62
CA LEU A 298 8.49 11.00 -8.36
C LEU A 298 7.36 12.03 -8.20
N VAL A 299 6.92 12.28 -6.98
CA VAL A 299 5.99 13.37 -6.62
C VAL A 299 6.49 14.05 -5.34
N LEU A 300 6.30 15.37 -5.23
CA LEU A 300 6.64 16.16 -4.05
C LEU A 300 5.36 16.67 -3.39
N ILE A 301 5.11 16.27 -2.15
CA ILE A 301 3.88 16.54 -1.39
C ILE A 301 4.30 17.02 0.00
N ASP A 302 3.92 18.23 0.41
CA ASP A 302 4.15 18.76 1.77
C ASP A 302 5.58 18.54 2.32
N GLY A 303 6.59 18.82 1.48
CA GLY A 303 8.01 18.64 1.85
C GLY A 303 8.49 17.17 1.89
N GLN A 304 7.66 16.22 1.46
CA GLN A 304 7.97 14.80 1.31
C GLN A 304 8.06 14.39 -0.16
N ILE A 305 9.12 13.65 -0.49
CA ILE A 305 9.37 13.08 -1.80
C ILE A 305 8.90 11.63 -1.77
N PHE A 306 7.90 11.34 -2.60
CA PHE A 306 7.50 9.98 -2.95
C PHE A 306 8.21 9.60 -4.23
N SER A 307 8.94 8.48 -4.21
CA SER A 307 9.80 8.05 -5.31
C SER A 307 9.70 6.55 -5.54
N GLY A 308 9.73 6.14 -6.80
CA GLY A 308 9.60 4.74 -7.21
C GLY A 308 10.21 4.48 -8.58
N GLY A 309 10.70 3.26 -8.79
CA GLY A 309 11.28 2.86 -10.07
C GLY A 309 11.45 1.34 -10.19
N LEU A 310 12.54 0.89 -10.81
CA LEU A 310 12.73 -0.52 -11.18
C LEU A 310 12.79 -1.47 -9.98
N ASP A 311 13.26 -1.01 -8.83
CA ASP A 311 13.30 -1.81 -7.59
C ASP A 311 11.90 -2.18 -7.06
N GLY A 312 10.86 -1.49 -7.53
CA GLY A 312 9.47 -1.69 -7.15
C GLY A 312 9.11 -1.21 -5.75
N ILE A 313 10.04 -0.56 -5.06
CA ILE A 313 9.88 -0.07 -3.69
C ILE A 313 9.40 1.39 -3.75
N LEU A 314 8.27 1.67 -3.11
CA LEU A 314 7.82 3.05 -2.89
C LEU A 314 8.60 3.61 -1.70
N THR A 315 9.40 4.65 -1.94
CA THR A 315 10.22 5.29 -0.90
C THR A 315 9.72 6.69 -0.61
N VAL A 316 9.56 7.01 0.68
CA VAL A 316 9.18 8.35 1.17
C VAL A 316 10.36 8.98 1.92
N THR A 317 10.82 10.14 1.47
CA THR A 317 11.94 10.89 2.07
C THR A 317 11.60 12.37 2.23
N SER A 318 12.34 13.12 3.03
CA SER A 318 12.12 14.59 3.13
C SER A 318 12.93 15.35 2.09
N SER A 319 12.32 16.39 1.50
CA SER A 319 13.01 17.36 0.65
C SER A 319 13.72 18.47 1.44
N GLU A 320 13.40 18.63 2.73
CA GLU A 320 13.78 19.79 3.54
C GLU A 320 14.91 19.51 4.51
N LYS A 321 14.85 18.37 5.21
CA LYS A 321 15.76 18.04 6.32
C LYS A 321 17.11 17.59 5.80
N LEU A 322 18.23 18.12 6.28
CA LEU A 322 19.55 17.66 5.82
C LEU A 322 19.75 16.13 6.05
N ARG A 323 19.39 15.65 7.24
CA ARG A 323 19.30 14.23 7.60
C ARG A 323 17.84 13.85 7.77
N ALA A 324 17.34 13.00 6.87
CA ALA A 324 15.95 12.54 6.89
C ALA A 324 15.89 11.04 7.09
N LYS A 325 15.04 10.59 8.02
CA LYS A 325 14.57 9.20 8.02
C LYS A 325 13.68 9.01 6.79
N PHE A 326 13.73 7.82 6.20
CA PHE A 326 12.89 7.45 5.08
C PHE A 326 12.13 6.17 5.40
N SER A 327 10.97 6.00 4.78
CA SER A 327 10.22 4.74 4.77
C SER A 327 10.30 4.10 3.39
N GLN A 328 10.29 2.76 3.36
CA GLN A 328 10.37 1.96 2.15
C GLN A 328 9.29 0.91 2.18
N HIS A 329 8.32 1.05 1.29
CA HIS A 329 7.18 0.15 1.18
C HIS A 329 7.40 -0.79 -0.01
N ALA A 330 7.51 -2.08 0.29
CA ALA A 330 7.70 -3.10 -0.73
C ALA A 330 6.35 -3.43 -1.42
N PRO A 331 6.36 -4.02 -2.64
CA PRO A 331 5.15 -4.31 -3.41
C PRO A 331 4.38 -5.51 -2.84
N PHE A 332 3.84 -5.38 -1.64
CA PHE A 332 3.09 -6.44 -0.99
C PHE A 332 1.71 -6.61 -1.60
N LEU A 333 1.25 -7.85 -1.64
CA LEU A 333 -0.11 -8.16 -2.06
C LEU A 333 -1.10 -7.65 -1.01
N LYS A 334 -2.16 -6.98 -1.45
CA LYS A 334 -3.26 -6.59 -0.57
C LYS A 334 -3.98 -7.83 0.02
N GLY A 335 -4.32 -7.78 1.30
CA GLY A 335 -5.00 -8.86 2.03
C GLY A 335 -4.05 -9.96 2.53
N CYS A 336 -4.62 -11.01 3.12
CA CYS A 336 -3.84 -12.10 3.74
C CYS A 336 -2.94 -12.83 2.72
N VAL A 337 -1.62 -12.79 2.94
CA VAL A 337 -0.63 -13.50 2.12
C VAL A 337 -0.30 -14.91 2.61
N ALA A 338 -0.65 -15.21 3.87
CA ALA A 338 -0.34 -16.46 4.51
C ALA A 338 -1.58 -16.99 5.25
N SER A 339 -1.70 -18.31 5.28
CA SER A 339 -2.74 -19.04 6.01
C SER A 339 -2.12 -20.31 6.60
N LEU A 340 -2.57 -20.70 7.79
CA LEU A 340 -1.99 -21.82 8.54
C LEU A 340 -2.97 -22.99 8.65
N ALA A 341 -2.47 -24.20 8.45
CA ALA A 341 -3.13 -25.41 8.93
C ALA A 341 -2.46 -25.84 10.23
N ILE A 342 -3.14 -25.58 11.34
CA ILE A 342 -2.59 -25.68 12.69
C ILE A 342 -2.29 -27.13 13.07
N SER A 343 -3.15 -28.08 12.67
CA SER A 343 -3.02 -29.51 13.01
C SER A 343 -1.69 -30.11 12.53
N GLU A 344 -1.24 -29.70 11.34
CA GLU A 344 -0.09 -30.29 10.63
C GLU A 344 1.12 -29.35 10.54
N LYS A 345 1.06 -28.18 11.20
CA LYS A 345 2.07 -27.11 11.10
C LYS A 345 2.41 -26.75 9.65
N LEU A 346 1.38 -26.63 8.80
CA LEU A 346 1.55 -26.23 7.41
C LEU A 346 1.29 -24.74 7.22
N LEU A 347 2.03 -24.16 6.28
CA LEU A 347 1.94 -22.76 5.89
C LEU A 347 1.62 -22.67 4.40
N LEU A 348 0.47 -22.11 4.06
CA LEU A 348 0.09 -21.76 2.70
C LEU A 348 0.52 -20.32 2.42
N LEU A 349 1.36 -20.12 1.41
CA LEU A 349 1.83 -18.80 0.96
C LEU A 349 1.21 -18.45 -0.39
N ARG A 350 0.61 -17.27 -0.47
CA ARG A 350 0.01 -16.71 -1.69
C ARG A 350 1.01 -15.88 -2.48
N TYR A 351 1.10 -16.16 -3.77
CA TYR A 351 1.80 -15.36 -4.78
C TYR A 351 0.79 -14.86 -5.82
N PRO A 352 1.15 -13.89 -6.68
CA PRO A 352 0.21 -13.38 -7.69
C PRO A 352 -0.43 -14.46 -8.57
N LYS A 353 0.33 -15.49 -8.97
CA LYS A 353 -0.12 -16.55 -9.89
C LYS A 353 0.02 -17.98 -9.33
N SER A 354 0.43 -18.12 -8.07
CA SER A 354 0.67 -19.44 -7.49
C SER A 354 0.40 -19.49 -5.98
N LEU A 355 0.16 -20.69 -5.46
CA LEU A 355 0.12 -20.97 -4.02
C LEU A 355 1.18 -21.99 -3.68
N HIS A 356 1.97 -21.73 -2.65
CA HIS A 356 3.00 -22.66 -2.19
C HIS A 356 2.63 -23.16 -0.79
N LEU A 357 2.46 -24.47 -0.64
CA LEU A 357 2.24 -25.12 0.66
C LEU A 357 3.57 -25.63 1.21
N TRP A 358 3.87 -25.27 2.45
CA TRP A 358 5.11 -25.62 3.14
C TRP A 358 4.81 -26.33 4.45
N ARG A 359 5.62 -27.33 4.79
CA ARG A 359 5.75 -27.83 6.15
C ARG A 359 6.79 -26.97 6.88
N LEU A 360 6.44 -26.45 8.05
CA LEU A 360 7.38 -25.68 8.86
C LEU A 360 8.47 -26.61 9.42
N GLY A 361 9.69 -26.09 9.53
CA GLY A 361 10.80 -26.82 10.13
C GLY A 361 10.64 -26.97 11.65
N SER A 362 11.26 -28.00 12.21
CA SER A 362 11.33 -28.25 13.65
C SER A 362 12.73 -27.93 14.18
N ALA A 363 12.78 -27.29 15.36
CA ALA A 363 14.03 -27.14 16.11
C ALA A 363 14.36 -28.44 16.85
N ALA A 364 15.66 -28.69 17.07
CA ALA A 364 16.10 -29.81 17.89
C ALA A 364 15.49 -29.72 19.31
N SER A 365 15.17 -30.87 19.91
CA SER A 365 14.68 -30.90 21.29
C SER A 365 15.71 -30.27 22.24
N GLU A 366 15.31 -29.21 22.97
CA GLU A 366 16.13 -28.64 24.02
C GLU A 366 16.41 -29.71 25.10
N ASP A 367 17.68 -29.97 25.39
CA ASP A 367 18.09 -30.76 26.55
C ASP A 367 17.52 -30.08 27.80
N LYS A 368 16.55 -30.74 28.46
CA LYS A 368 15.94 -30.23 29.70
C LYS A 368 16.98 -29.96 30.80
N ASP A 369 18.14 -30.62 30.73
CA ASP A 369 19.22 -30.51 31.70
C ASP A 369 20.16 -29.30 31.48
N LYS A 370 20.03 -28.58 30.35
CA LYS A 370 20.79 -27.32 30.08
C LYS A 370 20.01 -26.05 30.41
N ILE A 371 18.84 -26.14 31.05
CA ILE A 371 18.12 -24.97 31.57
C ILE A 371 18.77 -24.51 32.88
N THR A 372 20.04 -24.12 32.82
CA THR A 372 20.71 -23.35 33.88
C THR A 372 20.84 -21.92 33.37
N GLY A 373 19.76 -21.15 33.53
CA GLY A 373 19.73 -19.77 33.03
C GLY A 373 18.42 -19.04 33.29
N TRP A 374 17.91 -19.09 34.52
CA TRP A 374 16.89 -18.15 34.97
C TRP A 374 17.53 -16.78 35.18
N ALA A 375 17.63 -15.97 34.11
CA ALA A 375 17.76 -14.50 34.12
C ALA A 375 18.01 -13.94 32.70
N GLN A 376 17.26 -14.37 31.69
CA GLN A 376 17.29 -13.64 30.42
C GLN A 376 16.41 -12.39 30.55
N SER A 377 16.98 -11.21 30.27
CA SER A 377 16.24 -9.95 30.36
C SER A 377 15.06 -9.92 29.37
N LEU A 378 13.98 -9.23 29.73
CA LEU A 378 12.82 -9.04 28.86
C LEU A 378 13.25 -8.57 27.45
N GLY A 379 12.77 -9.26 26.40
CA GLY A 379 13.11 -8.93 25.01
C GLY A 379 14.37 -9.59 24.46
N THR A 380 14.98 -10.53 25.18
CA THR A 380 16.03 -11.42 24.65
C THR A 380 15.44 -12.42 23.66
N SER A 381 16.21 -12.77 22.64
CA SER A 381 15.85 -13.78 21.64
C SER A 381 17.05 -14.66 21.35
N GLU A 382 16.84 -15.96 21.29
CA GLU A 382 17.84 -16.95 20.92
C GLU A 382 17.48 -17.59 19.58
N GLU A 383 18.46 -17.75 18.69
CA GLU A 383 18.27 -18.44 17.41
C GLU A 383 18.45 -19.95 17.61
N LEU A 384 17.37 -20.70 17.46
CA LEU A 384 17.39 -22.16 17.57
C LEU A 384 17.81 -22.79 16.24
N LEU A 385 18.69 -23.78 16.30
CA LEU A 385 19.06 -24.58 15.12
C LEU A 385 17.91 -25.53 14.74
N LEU A 386 17.64 -25.60 13.43
CA LEU A 386 16.64 -26.51 12.89
C LEU A 386 17.23 -27.91 12.77
N GLU A 387 16.52 -28.89 13.32
CA GLU A 387 16.79 -30.31 13.10
C GLU A 387 16.22 -30.74 11.75
N GLN A 388 15.00 -30.29 11.44
CA GLN A 388 14.37 -30.52 10.14
C GLN A 388 14.15 -29.19 9.42
N PRO A 389 14.68 -29.02 8.19
CA PRO A 389 14.45 -27.82 7.42
C PRO A 389 12.98 -27.74 6.96
N PRO A 390 12.46 -26.53 6.68
CA PRO A 390 11.14 -26.39 6.08
C PRO A 390 11.10 -27.06 4.70
N GLN A 391 9.99 -27.73 4.39
CA GLN A 391 9.83 -28.48 3.15
C GLN A 391 8.70 -27.91 2.30
N LYS A 392 8.96 -27.63 1.02
CA LYS A 392 7.91 -27.28 0.06
C LYS A 392 7.18 -28.56 -0.35
N LEU A 393 5.90 -28.64 -0.04
CA LEU A 393 5.10 -29.83 -0.31
C LEU A 393 4.35 -29.73 -1.64
N LEU A 394 3.85 -28.53 -1.97
CA LEU A 394 2.98 -28.32 -3.11
C LEU A 394 3.16 -26.92 -3.71
N GLU A 395 3.07 -26.84 -5.04
CA GLU A 395 2.91 -25.60 -5.79
C GLU A 395 1.68 -25.72 -6.70
N LEU A 396 0.69 -24.85 -6.47
CA LEU A 396 -0.50 -24.75 -7.31
C LEU A 396 -0.38 -23.50 -8.18
N ASN A 397 -0.26 -23.69 -9.49
CA ASN A 397 -0.19 -22.61 -10.46
C ASN A 397 -1.56 -22.31 -11.08
N VAL A 398 -1.91 -21.02 -11.14
CA VAL A 398 -3.11 -20.53 -11.81
C VAL A 398 -2.82 -20.39 -13.30
N LYS A 399 -3.77 -20.85 -14.12
CA LYS A 399 -3.65 -20.79 -15.59
C LYS A 399 -4.11 -19.43 -16.12
N GLY A 400 -3.56 -19.03 -17.25
CA GLY A 400 -3.96 -17.84 -17.97
C GLY A 400 -3.52 -16.54 -17.28
N PRO A 401 -4.24 -15.44 -17.50
CA PRO A 401 -3.86 -14.14 -16.97
C PRO A 401 -4.39 -13.85 -15.56
N ASN A 402 -5.15 -14.76 -14.97
CA ASN A 402 -5.77 -14.57 -13.66
C ASN A 402 -4.72 -14.43 -12.55
N PHE A 403 -5.00 -13.57 -11.58
CA PHE A 403 -4.24 -13.46 -10.35
C PHE A 403 -5.07 -13.91 -9.15
N ILE A 404 -4.39 -14.36 -8.10
CA ILE A 404 -5.03 -14.81 -6.86
C ILE A 404 -5.30 -13.60 -5.97
N GLN A 405 -6.58 -13.29 -5.76
CA GLN A 405 -7.00 -12.20 -4.88
C GLN A 405 -7.15 -12.66 -3.42
N ALA A 406 -7.44 -13.93 -3.17
CA ALA A 406 -7.61 -14.48 -1.82
C ALA A 406 -7.31 -15.98 -1.82
N SER A 407 -6.78 -16.49 -0.71
CA SER A 407 -6.55 -17.92 -0.52
C SER A 407 -6.51 -18.27 0.97
N ALA A 408 -6.96 -19.47 1.31
CA ALA A 408 -6.84 -20.01 2.65
C ALA A 408 -6.71 -21.54 2.62
N ILE A 409 -6.14 -22.09 3.68
CA ILE A 409 -6.14 -23.52 3.99
C ILE A 409 -6.97 -23.75 5.26
N SER A 410 -7.69 -24.85 5.33
CA SER A 410 -8.46 -25.21 6.52
C SER A 410 -7.53 -25.59 7.69
N PRO A 411 -7.93 -25.34 8.95
CA PRO A 411 -7.10 -25.63 10.13
C PRO A 411 -6.64 -27.09 10.25
N ASP A 412 -7.43 -28.02 9.71
CA ASP A 412 -7.21 -29.48 9.69
C ASP A 412 -6.34 -29.96 8.50
N ALA A 413 -5.94 -29.05 7.61
CA ALA A 413 -5.21 -29.31 6.37
C ALA A 413 -5.95 -30.19 5.32
N ASN A 414 -7.27 -30.35 5.42
CA ASN A 414 -8.04 -31.16 4.46
C ASN A 414 -8.50 -30.37 3.23
N TRP A 415 -8.54 -29.03 3.29
CA TRP A 415 -9.09 -28.18 2.23
C TRP A 415 -8.18 -27.00 1.90
N ILE A 416 -7.99 -26.73 0.61
CA ILE A 416 -7.42 -25.48 0.10
C ILE A 416 -8.46 -24.79 -0.76
N CYS A 417 -8.63 -23.49 -0.53
CA CYS A 417 -9.50 -22.65 -1.34
C CYS A 417 -8.75 -21.41 -1.81
N TYR A 418 -8.95 -21.03 -3.08
CA TYR A 418 -8.46 -19.77 -3.61
C TYR A 418 -9.43 -19.13 -4.59
N SER A 419 -9.42 -17.81 -4.62
CA SER A 419 -10.20 -17.00 -5.54
C SER A 419 -9.28 -16.18 -6.42
N THR A 420 -9.65 -16.12 -7.70
CA THR A 420 -9.25 -15.06 -8.63
C THR A 420 -10.41 -14.07 -8.78
N LEU A 421 -10.31 -13.07 -9.66
CA LEU A 421 -11.45 -12.19 -9.97
C LEU A 421 -12.64 -12.93 -10.58
N ASN A 422 -12.39 -14.00 -11.35
CA ASN A 422 -13.38 -14.61 -12.23
C ASN A 422 -13.76 -16.03 -11.80
N GLU A 423 -12.88 -16.71 -11.08
CA GLU A 423 -13.09 -18.09 -10.62
C GLU A 423 -12.72 -18.28 -9.16
N LEU A 424 -13.50 -19.10 -8.46
CA LEU A 424 -13.18 -19.67 -7.17
C LEU A 424 -12.86 -21.15 -7.34
N ARG A 425 -11.83 -21.64 -6.67
CA ARG A 425 -11.44 -23.04 -6.70
C ARG A 425 -11.19 -23.56 -5.30
N ILE A 426 -11.94 -24.58 -4.94
CA ILE A 426 -11.77 -25.37 -3.73
C ILE A 426 -11.25 -26.77 -4.10
N ARG A 427 -10.32 -27.29 -3.31
CA ARG A 427 -9.64 -28.57 -3.52
C ARG A 427 -9.50 -29.30 -2.21
N ARG A 428 -9.64 -30.62 -2.27
CA ARG A 428 -9.38 -31.50 -1.14
C ARG A 428 -7.91 -31.91 -1.15
N LEU A 429 -7.31 -31.93 0.03
CA LEU A 429 -5.97 -32.42 0.27
C LEU A 429 -6.06 -33.81 0.90
N GLN A 430 -5.49 -34.81 0.23
CA GLN A 430 -5.22 -36.10 0.84
C GLN A 430 -3.79 -36.09 1.37
N ARG A 431 -3.63 -36.54 2.63
CA ARG A 431 -2.33 -36.71 3.27
C ARG A 431 -1.82 -38.12 3.01
N ASP A 432 -0.51 -38.23 2.79
CA ASP A 432 0.27 -39.47 2.67
C ASP A 432 -0.17 -40.49 1.58
N PRO A 433 0.29 -40.31 0.32
CA PRO A 433 1.10 -39.20 -0.19
C PRO A 433 0.28 -37.92 -0.35
N LEU A 434 0.92 -36.74 -0.27
CA LEU A 434 0.21 -35.48 -0.49
C LEU A 434 -0.35 -35.42 -1.92
N GLN A 435 -1.68 -35.44 -2.03
CA GLN A 435 -2.39 -35.34 -3.30
C GLN A 435 -3.47 -34.27 -3.23
N VAL A 436 -3.69 -33.60 -4.37
CA VAL A 436 -4.69 -32.54 -4.51
C VAL A 436 -5.81 -33.05 -5.40
N HIS A 437 -6.95 -33.34 -4.81
CA HIS A 437 -8.10 -33.88 -5.52
C HIS A 437 -9.03 -32.77 -5.99
N ARG A 438 -9.51 -32.91 -7.22
CA ARG A 438 -10.66 -32.13 -7.71
C ARG A 438 -11.91 -32.79 -7.15
N LEU A 439 -12.85 -31.97 -6.71
CA LEU A 439 -14.19 -32.44 -6.41
C LEU A 439 -14.85 -32.92 -7.71
N VAL A 440 -15.47 -34.10 -7.66
CA VAL A 440 -16.08 -34.78 -8.81
C VAL A 440 -17.56 -34.41 -8.95
N GLU A 441 -18.20 -33.94 -7.87
CA GLU A 441 -19.62 -33.56 -7.84
C GLU A 441 -19.87 -32.10 -8.29
N ASP A 442 -21.13 -31.81 -8.64
CA ASP A 442 -21.60 -30.47 -8.98
C ASP A 442 -21.48 -29.54 -7.77
N LEU A 443 -20.57 -28.57 -7.87
CA LEU A 443 -20.40 -27.53 -6.86
C LEU A 443 -21.63 -26.62 -6.78
N PRO A 444 -22.01 -26.13 -5.57
CA PRO A 444 -23.09 -25.17 -5.42
C PRO A 444 -22.92 -23.94 -6.32
N LYS A 445 -24.02 -23.41 -6.86
CA LYS A 445 -23.98 -22.21 -7.73
C LYS A 445 -23.54 -20.97 -6.97
N GLU A 446 -23.72 -20.96 -5.66
CA GLU A 446 -23.35 -19.89 -4.74
C GLU A 446 -21.83 -19.79 -4.54
N LEU A 447 -21.05 -20.76 -5.03
CA LEU A 447 -19.60 -20.83 -4.93
C LEU A 447 -18.92 -19.86 -5.91
N GLN A 448 -19.09 -18.56 -5.65
CA GLN A 448 -18.67 -17.45 -6.48
C GLN A 448 -17.29 -16.88 -6.05
N PRO A 449 -16.61 -16.10 -6.92
CA PRO A 449 -15.37 -15.42 -6.56
C PRO A 449 -15.50 -14.61 -5.26
N ALA A 450 -14.49 -14.68 -4.41
CA ALA A 450 -14.48 -14.10 -3.08
C ALA A 450 -13.24 -13.21 -2.83
N SER A 451 -13.46 -12.07 -2.18
CA SER A 451 -12.39 -11.17 -1.72
C SER A 451 -11.75 -11.65 -0.41
N HIS A 452 -12.52 -12.34 0.43
CA HIS A 452 -12.08 -12.91 1.69
C HIS A 452 -12.53 -14.38 1.76
N ILE A 453 -11.62 -15.24 2.21
CA ILE A 453 -11.84 -16.67 2.40
C ILE A 453 -11.46 -16.98 3.84
N ILE A 454 -12.43 -17.44 4.63
CA ILE A 454 -12.25 -17.71 6.06
C ILE A 454 -12.67 -19.16 6.33
N PHE A 455 -11.76 -19.95 6.91
CA PHE A 455 -12.11 -21.22 7.52
C PHE A 455 -12.25 -21.01 9.02
N THR A 456 -13.37 -21.44 9.59
CA THR A 456 -13.57 -21.39 11.05
C THR A 456 -12.97 -22.63 11.72
N LYS A 457 -12.82 -22.58 13.06
CA LYS A 457 -12.41 -23.76 13.85
C LYS A 457 -13.44 -24.90 13.79
N GLN A 458 -14.68 -24.61 13.40
CA GLN A 458 -15.78 -25.56 13.28
C GLN A 458 -15.89 -26.14 11.85
N GLU A 459 -14.81 -26.09 11.06
CA GLU A 459 -14.74 -26.63 9.69
C GLU A 459 -15.73 -26.00 8.68
N ARG A 460 -16.27 -24.81 8.99
CA ARG A 460 -17.08 -24.04 8.04
C ARG A 460 -16.23 -23.11 7.18
N LEU A 461 -16.68 -22.90 5.95
CA LEU A 461 -16.10 -21.96 5.01
C LEU A 461 -17.01 -20.76 4.82
N ALA A 462 -16.47 -19.55 5.02
CA ALA A 462 -17.15 -18.30 4.73
C ALA A 462 -16.46 -17.57 3.57
N LEU A 463 -17.26 -17.11 2.61
CA LEU A 463 -16.79 -16.47 1.37
C LEU A 463 -17.47 -15.12 1.19
N LEU A 464 -16.68 -14.03 1.17
CA LEU A 464 -17.20 -12.69 0.96
C LEU A 464 -17.14 -12.30 -0.51
N HIS A 465 -18.31 -12.11 -1.14
CA HIS A 465 -18.37 -11.68 -2.53
C HIS A 465 -17.88 -10.22 -2.68
N PRO A 466 -16.93 -9.92 -3.60
CA PRO A 466 -16.21 -8.65 -3.65
C PRO A 466 -17.07 -7.41 -3.99
N GLN A 467 -18.21 -7.59 -4.66
CA GLN A 467 -19.02 -6.47 -5.19
C GLN A 467 -20.37 -6.31 -4.50
N SER A 468 -20.96 -7.40 -4.01
CA SER A 468 -22.28 -7.38 -3.39
C SER A 468 -22.21 -7.31 -1.86
N ASN A 469 -21.02 -7.53 -1.28
CA ASN A 469 -20.84 -7.64 0.18
C ASN A 469 -21.74 -8.72 0.82
N HIS A 470 -22.19 -9.72 0.06
CA HIS A 470 -22.80 -10.92 0.62
C HIS A 470 -21.73 -11.89 1.13
N LEU A 471 -21.91 -12.38 2.36
CA LEU A 471 -21.07 -13.41 2.97
C LEU A 471 -21.80 -14.76 2.92
N SER A 472 -21.31 -15.68 2.10
CA SER A 472 -21.90 -17.01 1.94
C SER A 472 -21.21 -18.03 2.84
N TRP A 473 -22.00 -18.86 3.52
CA TRP A 473 -21.53 -19.92 4.42
C TRP A 473 -21.70 -21.29 3.78
N PHE A 474 -20.67 -22.12 3.94
CA PHE A 474 -20.61 -23.48 3.43
C PHE A 474 -20.15 -24.44 4.52
N ASP A 475 -20.83 -25.58 4.58
CA ASP A 475 -20.44 -26.74 5.37
C ASP A 475 -19.60 -27.68 4.50
N LEU A 476 -18.52 -28.21 5.08
CA LEU A 476 -17.55 -29.06 4.39
C LEU A 476 -17.65 -30.47 4.97
N LYS A 477 -18.34 -31.37 4.25
CA LYS A 477 -18.54 -32.76 4.70
C LYS A 477 -17.85 -33.73 3.78
N GLU A 478 -16.79 -34.37 4.26
CA GLU A 478 -16.01 -35.38 3.52
C GLU A 478 -15.57 -34.86 2.14
N ASP A 479 -16.29 -35.21 1.07
CA ASP A 479 -16.02 -34.82 -0.32
C ASP A 479 -17.08 -33.85 -0.90
N ARG A 480 -17.92 -33.25 -0.04
CA ARG A 480 -19.02 -32.38 -0.45
C ARG A 480 -18.91 -30.99 0.16
N VAL A 481 -19.25 -30.01 -0.66
CA VAL A 481 -19.37 -28.60 -0.26
C VAL A 481 -20.85 -28.25 -0.30
N VAL A 482 -21.44 -27.96 0.85
CA VAL A 482 -22.89 -27.71 0.98
C VAL A 482 -23.10 -26.25 1.34
N PHE A 483 -23.85 -25.53 0.52
CA PHE A 483 -24.28 -24.17 0.85
C PHE A 483 -25.27 -24.20 2.02
N GLU A 484 -25.03 -23.40 3.07
CA GLU A 484 -25.91 -23.34 4.23
C GLU A 484 -26.87 -22.14 4.18
N TYR A 485 -26.32 -20.92 4.08
CA TYR A 485 -27.03 -19.65 4.04
C TYR A 485 -26.07 -18.51 3.62
N SER A 486 -26.63 -17.33 3.33
CA SER A 486 -25.86 -16.09 3.11
C SER A 486 -26.29 -14.99 4.06
N VAL A 487 -25.35 -14.13 4.42
CA VAL A 487 -25.56 -12.93 5.22
C VAL A 487 -25.40 -11.73 4.31
N ASP A 488 -26.44 -10.89 4.21
CA ASP A 488 -26.36 -9.61 3.53
C ASP A 488 -25.71 -8.56 4.43
N LEU A 489 -24.53 -8.06 4.04
CA LEU A 489 -23.85 -6.99 4.74
C LEU A 489 -24.06 -5.63 4.06
N SER A 490 -24.68 -5.58 2.87
CA SER A 490 -24.76 -4.38 2.03
C SER A 490 -25.58 -3.25 2.65
N ASP A 491 -26.55 -3.59 3.50
CA ASP A 491 -27.38 -2.63 4.26
C ASP A 491 -26.54 -1.69 5.14
N HIS A 492 -25.46 -2.21 5.72
CA HIS A 492 -24.57 -1.47 6.63
C HIS A 492 -23.18 -1.22 6.06
N CYS A 493 -22.76 -2.00 5.07
CA CYS A 493 -21.49 -1.90 4.37
C CYS A 493 -21.73 -1.66 2.89
N LYS A 494 -21.92 -0.38 2.49
CA LYS A 494 -22.15 -0.02 1.08
C LYS A 494 -20.88 -0.02 0.24
N ASN A 495 -19.74 0.26 0.87
CA ASN A 495 -18.43 0.30 0.21
C ASN A 495 -17.68 -1.02 0.36
N THR A 496 -16.54 -1.15 -0.32
CA THR A 496 -15.69 -2.33 -0.24
C THR A 496 -15.28 -2.62 1.20
N ILE A 497 -15.52 -3.85 1.65
CA ILE A 497 -15.04 -4.37 2.93
C ILE A 497 -13.53 -4.60 2.84
N SER A 498 -12.76 -3.90 3.69
CA SER A 498 -11.30 -3.98 3.75
C SER A 498 -10.80 -5.03 4.73
N HIS A 499 -11.53 -5.26 5.83
CA HIS A 499 -11.22 -6.27 6.83
C HIS A 499 -12.48 -7.01 7.28
N LEU A 500 -12.36 -8.31 7.46
CA LEU A 500 -13.44 -9.18 7.93
C LEU A 500 -12.87 -10.15 8.98
N VAL A 501 -13.50 -10.21 10.14
CA VAL A 501 -13.14 -11.13 11.23
C VAL A 501 -14.37 -11.85 11.73
N VAL A 502 -14.24 -13.15 11.94
CA VAL A 502 -15.25 -14.01 12.58
C VAL A 502 -14.67 -14.44 13.94
N SER A 503 -15.49 -14.43 14.99
CA SER A 503 -15.06 -14.94 16.30
C SER A 503 -14.72 -16.44 16.25
N SER A 504 -13.89 -16.90 17.18
CA SER A 504 -13.48 -18.30 17.27
C SER A 504 -14.67 -19.27 17.36
N GLY A 505 -15.71 -18.89 18.11
CA GLY A 505 -16.97 -19.61 18.29
C GLY A 505 -17.97 -19.44 17.15
N GLY A 506 -17.72 -18.51 16.22
CA GLY A 506 -18.63 -18.24 15.10
C GLY A 506 -19.85 -17.38 15.44
N ASP A 507 -19.94 -16.86 16.68
CA ASP A 507 -21.09 -16.08 17.17
C ASP A 507 -21.07 -14.61 16.72
N TYR A 508 -19.90 -14.06 16.37
CA TYR A 508 -19.76 -12.67 15.98
C TYR A 508 -19.06 -12.53 14.64
N LEU A 509 -19.56 -11.60 13.84
CA LEU A 509 -18.96 -11.15 12.59
C LEU A 509 -18.67 -9.66 12.70
N VAL A 510 -17.45 -9.25 12.34
CA VAL A 510 -17.06 -7.85 12.30
C VAL A 510 -16.52 -7.53 10.91
N ALA A 511 -17.09 -6.51 10.27
CA ALA A 511 -16.62 -6.01 8.98
C ALA A 511 -16.23 -4.54 9.09
N ALA A 512 -15.07 -4.19 8.56
CA ALA A 512 -14.63 -2.81 8.39
C ALA A 512 -14.62 -2.47 6.89
N THR A 513 -15.13 -1.29 6.54
CA THR A 513 -15.21 -0.80 5.16
C THR A 513 -14.22 0.32 4.88
N SER A 514 -13.96 0.59 3.61
CA SER A 514 -13.07 1.67 3.18
C SER A 514 -13.57 3.08 3.55
N ASP A 515 -14.86 3.26 3.84
CA ASP A 515 -15.48 4.52 4.29
C ASP A 515 -15.56 4.67 5.83
N GLN A 516 -14.63 4.03 6.55
CA GLN A 516 -14.46 4.18 8.01
C GLN A 516 -15.62 3.63 8.86
N ILE A 517 -16.49 2.79 8.29
CA ILE A 517 -17.56 2.12 9.03
C ILE A 517 -17.05 0.78 9.53
N ILE A 518 -17.35 0.48 10.80
CA ILE A 518 -17.14 -0.85 11.37
C ILE A 518 -18.49 -1.34 11.91
N SER A 519 -18.96 -2.44 11.35
CA SER A 519 -20.26 -3.02 11.66
C SER A 519 -20.07 -4.40 12.29
N VAL A 520 -20.93 -4.70 13.26
CA VAL A 520 -20.89 -5.96 14.00
C VAL A 520 -22.24 -6.66 13.86
N TRP A 521 -22.21 -7.96 13.59
CA TRP A 521 -23.37 -8.83 13.58
C TRP A 521 -23.21 -9.93 14.61
N ASN A 522 -24.34 -10.32 15.18
CA ASN A 522 -24.45 -11.52 15.98
C ASN A 522 -25.02 -12.64 15.09
N LEU A 523 -24.35 -13.78 15.09
CA LEU A 523 -24.65 -14.96 14.31
C LEU A 523 -25.20 -16.05 15.23
N HIS A 524 -26.36 -16.58 14.92
CA HIS A 524 -27.01 -17.70 15.63
C HIS A 524 -27.41 -18.75 14.60
N GLY A 525 -26.41 -19.46 14.07
CA GLY A 525 -26.59 -20.36 12.93
C GLY A 525 -27.14 -19.61 11.72
N LYS A 526 -28.28 -20.06 11.17
CA LYS A 526 -28.92 -19.43 10.00
C LYS A 526 -29.54 -18.06 10.29
N GLN A 527 -29.80 -17.75 11.56
CA GLN A 527 -30.31 -16.44 11.94
C GLN A 527 -29.14 -15.50 12.23
N TYR A 528 -29.20 -14.30 11.68
CA TYR A 528 -28.22 -13.26 11.95
C TYR A 528 -28.93 -11.94 12.25
N LYS A 529 -28.31 -11.11 13.07
CA LYS A 529 -28.83 -9.77 13.37
C LYS A 529 -27.68 -8.78 13.44
N HIS A 530 -27.85 -7.64 12.78
CA HIS A 530 -26.97 -6.49 13.00
C HIS A 530 -27.04 -6.08 14.47
N LEU A 531 -25.88 -6.03 15.12
CA LEU A 531 -25.77 -5.72 16.53
C LEU A 531 -25.59 -4.21 16.74
N LEU A 532 -24.56 -3.65 16.12
CA LEU A 532 -24.20 -2.24 16.23
C LEU A 532 -23.21 -1.81 15.14
N ASN A 533 -23.07 -0.49 14.98
CA ASN A 533 -21.94 0.12 14.30
C ASN A 533 -21.08 0.81 15.36
N LEU A 534 -19.76 0.65 15.28
CA LEU A 534 -18.86 1.40 16.14
C LEU A 534 -18.90 2.89 15.76
N PRO A 535 -18.58 3.80 16.70
CA PRO A 535 -18.38 5.21 16.40
C PRO A 535 -17.40 5.39 15.24
N ARG A 536 -17.73 6.31 14.33
CA ARG A 536 -16.85 6.62 13.19
C ARG A 536 -15.57 7.26 13.70
N HIS A 537 -14.45 6.69 13.27
CA HIS A 537 -13.12 7.18 13.61
C HIS A 537 -12.59 8.06 12.47
N GLN A 538 -11.79 9.08 12.78
CA GLN A 538 -11.29 10.04 11.78
C GLN A 538 -10.31 9.39 10.78
N ALA A 539 -9.49 8.46 11.26
CA ALA A 539 -8.58 7.68 10.45
C ALA A 539 -9.20 6.33 10.06
N ARG A 540 -8.81 5.81 8.88
CA ARG A 540 -9.27 4.51 8.35
C ARG A 540 -8.70 3.32 9.12
N THR A 541 -9.45 2.22 9.12
CA THR A 541 -9.03 0.94 9.71
C THR A 541 -7.89 0.32 8.91
N THR A 542 -6.85 -0.10 9.61
CA THR A 542 -5.63 -0.70 9.02
C THR A 542 -5.38 -2.13 9.52
N ALA A 543 -5.89 -2.48 10.70
CA ALA A 543 -5.92 -3.84 11.20
C ALA A 543 -7.14 -4.06 12.09
N LEU A 544 -7.64 -5.30 12.09
CA LEU A 544 -8.79 -5.74 12.87
C LEU A 544 -8.50 -7.15 13.39
N SER A 545 -8.74 -7.38 14.68
CA SER A 545 -8.62 -8.69 15.32
C SER A 545 -9.66 -8.85 16.43
N MET A 546 -9.92 -10.08 16.84
CA MET A 546 -10.83 -10.42 17.94
C MET A 546 -10.14 -11.37 18.92
N HIS A 547 -10.45 -11.23 20.20
CA HIS A 547 -9.97 -12.17 21.22
C HIS A 547 -10.59 -13.54 20.99
N GLU A 548 -9.87 -14.62 21.34
CA GLU A 548 -10.36 -15.98 21.12
C GLU A 548 -11.51 -16.33 22.07
N ASP A 549 -11.38 -16.01 23.36
CA ASP A 549 -12.35 -16.44 24.38
C ASP A 549 -13.19 -15.28 24.95
N LEU A 550 -12.93 -14.05 24.49
CA LEU A 550 -13.64 -12.86 24.94
C LEU A 550 -14.36 -12.21 23.75
N PRO A 551 -15.61 -11.73 23.92
CA PRO A 551 -16.35 -10.99 22.89
C PRO A 551 -15.83 -9.54 22.78
N ARG A 552 -14.51 -9.39 22.65
CA ARG A 552 -13.79 -8.12 22.55
C ARG A 552 -13.04 -8.08 21.23
N MET A 553 -13.16 -6.95 20.55
CA MET A 553 -12.48 -6.69 19.29
C MET A 553 -11.47 -5.58 19.44
N VAL A 554 -10.40 -5.65 18.65
CA VAL A 554 -9.29 -4.70 18.66
C VAL A 554 -9.12 -4.16 17.25
N VAL A 555 -9.06 -2.84 17.14
CA VAL A 555 -8.92 -2.11 15.88
C VAL A 555 -7.68 -1.24 15.95
N ALA A 556 -6.90 -1.21 14.86
CA ALA A 556 -5.87 -0.21 14.66
C ALA A 556 -6.19 0.70 13.47
N TYR A 557 -5.90 1.99 13.62
CA TYR A 557 -6.21 3.01 12.64
C TYR A 557 -4.94 3.62 12.01
N ALA A 558 -5.09 4.28 10.86
CA ALA A 558 -3.98 4.86 10.09
C ALA A 558 -3.22 6.00 10.80
N ASN A 559 -3.79 6.57 11.87
CA ASN A 559 -3.11 7.51 12.77
C ASN A 559 -2.34 6.82 13.92
N GLY A 560 -2.21 5.48 13.85
CA GLY A 560 -1.49 4.67 14.82
C GLY A 560 -2.22 4.44 16.14
N GLN A 561 -3.49 4.87 16.27
CA GLN A 561 -4.31 4.55 17.44
C GLN A 561 -4.75 3.08 17.43
N ILE A 562 -4.85 2.51 18.63
CA ILE A 562 -5.36 1.17 18.90
C ILE A 562 -6.53 1.32 19.87
N VAL A 563 -7.64 0.68 19.53
CA VAL A 563 -8.87 0.71 20.32
C VAL A 563 -9.36 -0.72 20.55
N GLU A 564 -9.70 -1.05 21.78
CA GLU A 564 -10.44 -2.27 22.13
C GLU A 564 -11.87 -1.91 22.53
N TYR A 565 -12.81 -2.68 22.01
CA TYR A 565 -14.23 -2.53 22.26
C TYR A 565 -14.84 -3.86 22.74
N ASP A 566 -15.57 -3.79 23.85
CA ASP A 566 -16.32 -4.92 24.40
C ASP A 566 -17.72 -4.98 23.79
N LEU A 567 -18.06 -6.08 23.11
CA LEU A 567 -19.33 -6.22 22.39
C LEU A 567 -20.52 -6.51 23.31
N VAL A 568 -20.27 -7.02 24.53
CA VAL A 568 -21.31 -7.33 25.51
C VAL A 568 -21.65 -6.06 26.28
N ASP A 569 -20.63 -5.43 26.87
CA ASP A 569 -20.79 -4.20 27.65
C ASP A 569 -20.98 -2.96 26.77
N ARG A 570 -20.69 -3.07 25.46
CA ARG A 570 -20.81 -2.01 24.45
C ARG A 570 -20.01 -0.74 24.80
N LYS A 571 -18.81 -0.92 25.36
CA LYS A 571 -17.93 0.16 25.79
C LYS A 571 -16.50 -0.05 25.30
N PHE A 572 -15.78 1.06 25.16
CA PHE A 572 -14.34 1.02 24.97
C PHE A 572 -13.67 0.57 26.26
N THR A 573 -12.86 -0.47 26.17
CA THR A 573 -12.06 -0.99 27.28
C THR A 573 -10.62 -0.48 27.23
N CYS A 574 -10.17 -0.04 26.06
CA CYS A 574 -8.84 0.49 25.83
C CYS A 574 -8.86 1.45 24.65
N GLU A 575 -8.23 2.61 24.80
CA GLU A 575 -8.00 3.57 23.72
C GLU A 575 -6.62 4.20 23.91
N THR A 576 -5.78 4.19 22.87
CA THR A 576 -4.45 4.78 22.92
C THR A 576 -4.41 6.18 22.31
N GLU A 577 -3.43 6.97 22.72
CA GLU A 577 -3.06 8.21 22.02
C GLU A 577 -2.61 7.92 20.58
N GLU A 578 -2.77 8.92 19.69
CA GLU A 578 -2.23 8.86 18.34
C GLU A 578 -0.72 8.65 18.35
N TYR A 579 -0.25 7.76 17.49
CA TYR A 579 1.16 7.45 17.35
C TYR A 579 1.88 7.11 18.67
N LEU A 580 1.18 6.45 19.61
CA LEU A 580 1.75 5.90 20.85
C LEU A 580 3.08 5.16 20.57
N ILE A 581 3.13 4.41 19.46
CA ILE A 581 4.32 3.76 18.94
C ILE A 581 5.01 4.69 17.92
N PRO A 582 6.19 5.27 18.19
CA PRO A 582 6.79 6.28 17.31
C PRO A 582 7.05 5.82 15.87
N GLY A 583 7.23 4.52 15.66
CA GLY A 583 7.42 3.93 14.33
C GLY A 583 6.17 4.01 13.44
N THR A 584 4.98 4.17 14.01
CA THR A 584 3.72 4.14 13.27
C THR A 584 3.44 5.40 12.47
N ARG A 585 4.24 6.48 12.65
CA ARG A 585 4.22 7.67 11.77
C ARG A 585 4.78 7.41 10.37
N TYR A 586 5.51 6.30 10.20
CA TYR A 586 6.17 5.94 8.95
C TYR A 586 5.60 4.67 8.32
N TYR A 587 5.00 3.79 9.14
CA TYR A 587 4.43 2.52 8.72
C TYR A 587 3.20 2.23 9.55
N CYS A 588 2.02 2.17 8.92
CA CYS A 588 0.78 1.79 9.59
C CYS A 588 0.88 0.43 10.27
N ILE A 589 0.10 0.24 11.33
CA ILE A 589 -0.08 -1.09 11.93
C ILE A 589 -0.82 -1.94 10.89
N SER A 590 -0.18 -2.99 10.40
CA SER A 590 -0.71 -3.84 9.34
C SER A 590 -1.39 -5.10 9.89
N GLY A 591 -1.19 -5.42 11.17
CA GLY A 591 -1.85 -6.56 11.79
C GLY A 591 -1.71 -6.60 13.30
N ILE A 592 -2.67 -7.29 13.91
CA ILE A 592 -2.81 -7.47 15.36
C ILE A 592 -2.95 -8.97 15.60
N SER A 593 -2.19 -9.52 16.55
CA SER A 593 -2.34 -10.87 17.06
C SER A 593 -2.44 -10.79 18.58
N LEU A 594 -3.53 -11.33 19.11
CA LEU A 594 -3.82 -11.29 20.55
C LEU A 594 -3.32 -12.58 21.20
N ASP A 595 -2.93 -12.51 22.47
CA ASP A 595 -2.55 -13.72 23.20
C ASP A 595 -3.79 -14.41 23.79
N PRO A 596 -4.06 -15.68 23.42
CA PRO A 596 -5.24 -16.38 23.93
C PRO A 596 -5.15 -16.68 25.45
N ARG A 597 -3.95 -16.69 26.04
CA ARG A 597 -3.78 -16.98 27.48
C ARG A 597 -3.77 -15.73 28.33
N ASN A 598 -3.37 -14.60 27.75
CA ASN A 598 -3.34 -13.33 28.46
C ASN A 598 -3.98 -12.21 27.60
N PRO A 599 -5.22 -11.82 27.89
CA PRO A 599 -5.91 -10.78 27.14
C PRO A 599 -5.29 -9.38 27.31
N ASN A 600 -4.34 -9.21 28.23
CA ASN A 600 -3.61 -7.96 28.43
C ASN A 600 -2.43 -7.80 27.48
N VAL A 601 -2.03 -8.83 26.71
CA VAL A 601 -0.88 -8.77 25.81
C VAL A 601 -1.32 -8.68 24.35
N PHE A 602 -0.81 -7.64 23.68
CA PHE A 602 -1.12 -7.33 22.29
C PHE A 602 0.16 -7.42 21.46
N LEU A 603 0.18 -8.28 20.46
CA LEU A 603 1.25 -8.31 19.46
C LEU A 603 0.77 -7.52 18.24
N VAL A 604 1.35 -6.35 18.02
CA VAL A 604 1.01 -5.51 16.86
C VAL A 604 2.22 -5.39 15.96
N HIS A 605 2.02 -5.41 14.66
CA HIS A 605 3.13 -5.31 13.73
C HIS A 605 2.88 -4.33 12.59
N ASN A 606 3.97 -3.82 12.05
CA ASN A 606 4.01 -3.10 10.79
C ASN A 606 5.08 -3.73 9.88
N GLU A 607 5.35 -3.12 8.74
CA GLU A 607 6.30 -3.65 7.74
C GLU A 607 7.74 -3.82 8.25
N THR A 608 8.12 -3.18 9.35
CA THR A 608 9.52 -3.16 9.82
C THR A 608 9.71 -3.67 11.24
N THR A 609 8.64 -3.81 12.01
CA THR A 609 8.76 -4.08 13.44
C THR A 609 7.53 -4.83 13.95
N LEU A 610 7.79 -5.84 14.77
CA LEU A 610 6.80 -6.46 15.64
C LEU A 610 6.93 -5.83 17.04
N TYR A 611 5.83 -5.33 17.59
CA TYR A 611 5.76 -4.70 18.90
C TYR A 611 4.95 -5.58 19.85
N VAL A 612 5.37 -5.60 21.11
CA VAL A 612 4.62 -6.20 22.21
C VAL A 612 4.12 -5.07 23.09
N LEU A 613 2.80 -4.95 23.19
CA LEU A 613 2.15 -4.01 24.09
C LEU A 613 1.49 -4.79 25.23
N GLU A 614 1.44 -4.18 26.40
CA GLU A 614 0.76 -4.71 27.56
C GLU A 614 -0.21 -3.67 28.11
N ARG A 615 -1.38 -4.12 28.54
CA ARG A 615 -2.38 -3.29 29.22
C ARG A 615 -1.87 -2.86 30.59
N ASN A 616 -2.10 -1.59 30.92
CA ASN A 616 -1.82 -1.09 32.25
C ASN A 616 -2.99 -1.36 33.19
N ASP A 617 -2.71 -1.88 34.39
CA ASP A 617 -3.73 -2.24 35.39
C ASP A 617 -4.48 -1.03 35.97
N ASN A 618 -3.92 0.19 35.88
CA ASN A 618 -4.50 1.41 36.44
C ASN A 618 -5.41 2.19 35.47
N PHE A 619 -5.87 1.59 34.38
CA PHE A 619 -6.77 2.26 33.43
C PHE A 619 -8.23 2.17 33.90
N GLU A 620 -8.80 3.27 34.38
CA GLU A 620 -10.24 3.41 34.54
C GLU A 620 -10.88 3.70 33.17
N PRO A 621 -11.86 2.89 32.71
CA PRO A 621 -12.56 3.14 31.45
C PRO A 621 -13.26 4.50 31.47
N LYS A 622 -13.13 5.31 30.42
CA LYS A 622 -13.93 6.52 30.28
C LYS A 622 -15.38 6.14 29.96
N GLU A 623 -16.31 6.46 30.86
CA GLU A 623 -17.74 6.42 30.58
C GLU A 623 -18.13 7.62 29.70
N GLU A 624 -18.05 7.50 28.37
CA GLU A 624 -18.75 8.45 27.50
C GLU A 624 -20.22 8.07 27.37
N VAL A 625 -21.01 8.54 28.34
CA VAL A 625 -22.47 8.59 28.21
C VAL A 625 -22.82 9.58 27.11
N ILE A 626 -23.39 9.08 26.01
CA ILE A 626 -23.92 9.88 24.90
C ILE A 626 -25.00 10.83 25.45
N LYS A 627 -24.62 12.09 25.70
CA LYS A 627 -25.60 13.17 25.93
C LYS A 627 -25.80 13.92 24.63
N SER A 628 -26.96 13.67 24.02
CA SER A 628 -27.48 14.50 22.95
C SER A 628 -27.79 15.90 23.49
N LYS A 629 -27.17 16.92 22.87
CA LYS A 629 -27.64 18.30 22.61
C LYS A 629 -26.54 19.34 22.84
N THR A 630 -26.14 19.94 21.71
CA THR A 630 -25.80 21.35 21.50
C THR A 630 -25.39 22.18 22.73
N LYS A 631 -24.11 22.58 22.81
CA LYS A 631 -23.72 23.98 23.15
C LYS A 631 -22.23 24.29 22.91
N LYS A 632 -22.04 25.35 22.11
CA LYS A 632 -21.00 26.40 22.03
C LYS A 632 -19.58 26.11 22.56
N LEU A 633 -18.62 26.35 21.66
CA LEU A 633 -17.18 26.51 21.94
C LEU A 633 -16.93 27.57 23.03
N SER A 634 -16.16 27.17 24.04
CA SER A 634 -15.35 28.09 24.85
C SER A 634 -13.92 27.55 24.92
N LYS A 635 -12.97 28.46 24.75
CA LYS A 635 -11.52 28.21 24.67
C LYS A 635 -10.98 27.52 25.93
N GLU A 636 -10.26 26.41 25.76
CA GLU A 636 -9.45 25.81 26.83
C GLU A 636 -7.98 26.28 26.74
N LYS A 637 -7.44 26.64 27.91
CA LYS A 637 -6.01 26.91 28.15
C LYS A 637 -5.27 25.59 28.37
N PRO A 638 -3.97 25.51 28.06
CA PRO A 638 -3.20 24.27 28.22
C PRO A 638 -2.92 24.01 29.70
N SER A 639 -3.46 22.91 30.24
CA SER A 639 -3.05 22.37 31.54
C SER A 639 -1.86 21.43 31.38
N SER A 640 -0.96 21.53 32.34
CA SER A 640 0.30 20.84 32.49
C SER A 640 0.16 19.32 32.68
N ILE A 641 0.95 18.58 31.89
CA ILE A 641 1.64 17.30 32.17
C ILE A 641 0.97 16.40 33.22
N ALA A 642 0.24 15.39 32.74
CA ALA A 642 -0.05 14.15 33.47
C ALA A 642 0.62 12.99 32.73
N GLU A 643 1.75 12.49 33.25
CA GLU A 643 2.52 11.38 32.68
C GLU A 643 1.93 9.97 32.96
N ASN A 644 0.69 9.85 33.47
CA ASN A 644 0.17 8.60 34.04
C ASN A 644 -1.14 8.04 33.44
N SER A 645 -1.48 8.32 32.17
CA SER A 645 -2.77 7.92 31.57
C SER A 645 -2.67 7.13 30.25
N LYS A 646 -1.73 6.19 30.13
CA LYS A 646 -1.65 5.31 28.94
C LYS A 646 -2.38 3.99 29.21
N SER A 647 -3.33 3.63 28.35
CA SER A 647 -4.07 2.36 28.41
C SER A 647 -3.19 1.15 28.05
N LEU A 648 -2.26 1.33 27.11
CA LEU A 648 -1.25 0.35 26.71
C LEU A 648 0.17 0.91 26.89
N THR A 649 1.10 0.05 27.30
CA THR A 649 2.54 0.35 27.32
C THR A 649 3.32 -0.52 26.35
N LEU A 650 4.26 0.10 25.65
CA LEU A 650 5.20 -0.62 24.77
C LEU A 650 6.24 -1.33 25.63
N LYS A 651 6.23 -2.67 25.64
CA LYS A 651 7.14 -3.49 26.44
C LYS A 651 8.41 -3.85 25.70
N THR A 652 8.28 -4.29 24.44
CA THR A 652 9.44 -4.59 23.60
C THR A 652 9.12 -4.45 22.11
N LYS A 653 10.17 -4.40 21.30
CA LYS A 653 10.10 -4.35 19.85
C LYS A 653 11.13 -5.26 19.23
N LEU A 654 10.75 -5.90 18.13
CA LEU A 654 11.58 -6.80 17.37
C LEU A 654 11.68 -6.30 15.93
N LEU A 655 12.87 -5.83 15.56
CA LEU A 655 13.12 -5.31 14.22
C LEU A 655 13.07 -6.43 13.19
N ARG A 656 12.45 -6.11 12.06
CA ARG A 656 12.22 -6.97 10.91
C ARG A 656 12.42 -6.17 9.63
N GLN A 657 12.66 -6.89 8.54
CA GLN A 657 12.79 -6.31 7.21
C GLN A 657 11.61 -6.81 6.40
N HIS A 658 10.74 -5.90 5.94
CA HIS A 658 9.56 -6.21 5.13
C HIS A 658 8.71 -7.36 5.71
N LEU A 659 8.23 -7.20 6.94
CA LEU A 659 7.31 -8.11 7.61
C LEU A 659 5.93 -8.02 6.96
N VAL A 660 5.46 -9.13 6.40
CA VAL A 660 4.23 -9.17 5.57
C VAL A 660 3.06 -9.77 6.33
N HIS A 661 3.33 -10.76 7.20
CA HIS A 661 2.28 -11.43 7.96
C HIS A 661 2.83 -11.98 9.28
N VAL A 662 1.98 -11.95 10.30
CA VAL A 662 2.19 -12.60 11.59
C VAL A 662 0.94 -13.38 11.93
N SER A 663 1.10 -14.68 12.15
CA SER A 663 0.00 -15.58 12.51
C SER A 663 0.41 -16.47 13.67
N ARG A 664 -0.54 -16.84 14.51
CA ARG A 664 -0.32 -17.74 15.64
C ARG A 664 -0.56 -19.18 15.21
N LEU A 665 0.43 -20.04 15.46
CA LEU A 665 0.36 -21.47 15.18
C LEU A 665 -0.14 -22.25 16.41
N SER A 666 0.31 -21.86 17.60
CA SER A 666 -0.18 -22.39 18.87
C SER A 666 -0.06 -21.31 19.95
N PRO A 667 -0.58 -21.51 21.18
CA PRO A 667 -0.46 -20.50 22.24
C PRO A 667 0.98 -20.01 22.48
N ASN A 668 1.99 -20.86 22.20
CA ASN A 668 3.42 -20.54 22.36
C ASN A 668 4.18 -20.33 21.03
N GLU A 669 3.60 -20.66 19.88
CA GLU A 669 4.29 -20.60 18.58
C GLU A 669 3.68 -19.54 17.66
N LEU A 670 4.53 -18.66 17.13
CA LEU A 670 4.19 -17.63 16.16
C LEU A 670 4.94 -17.88 14.86
N VAL A 671 4.33 -17.53 13.74
CA VAL A 671 4.92 -17.60 12.41
C VAL A 671 4.96 -16.20 11.82
N ASN A 672 6.16 -15.73 11.50
CA ASN A 672 6.39 -14.45 10.87
C ASN A 672 6.87 -14.66 9.45
N VAL A 673 6.17 -14.08 8.48
CA VAL A 673 6.56 -14.10 7.07
C VAL A 673 7.18 -12.76 6.71
N SER A 674 8.45 -12.78 6.29
CA SER A 674 9.23 -11.58 5.98
C SER A 674 10.02 -11.73 4.68
N ILE A 675 10.35 -10.61 4.04
CA ILE A 675 11.11 -10.57 2.80
C ILE A 675 12.44 -9.84 3.03
N SER A 676 13.57 -10.42 2.66
CA SER A 676 14.81 -9.64 2.67
C SER A 676 14.89 -8.76 1.42
N THR A 677 15.37 -7.50 1.56
CA THR A 677 15.54 -6.62 0.39
C THR A 677 16.51 -7.23 -0.63
N ASN A 678 17.52 -7.98 -0.17
CA ASN A 678 18.44 -8.68 -1.07
C ASN A 678 17.70 -9.74 -1.91
N ASN A 679 16.79 -10.52 -1.32
CA ASN A 679 16.01 -11.51 -2.06
C ASN A 679 15.02 -10.84 -3.02
N LEU A 680 14.42 -9.70 -2.61
CA LEU A 680 13.53 -8.92 -3.46
C LEU A 680 14.26 -8.38 -4.70
N LEU A 681 15.50 -7.90 -4.54
CA LEU A 681 16.26 -7.27 -5.62
C LEU A 681 17.10 -8.28 -6.43
N ALA A 682 17.29 -9.50 -5.95
CA ALA A 682 18.10 -10.53 -6.62
C ALA A 682 17.70 -10.82 -8.09
N PRO A 683 16.40 -10.76 -8.50
CA PRO A 683 16.02 -10.98 -9.89
C PRO A 683 16.38 -9.82 -10.84
N LEU A 684 16.73 -8.65 -10.30
CA LEU A 684 17.05 -7.47 -11.11
C LEU A 684 18.51 -7.50 -11.57
N PRO A 685 18.84 -6.79 -12.67
CA PRO A 685 20.23 -6.56 -13.05
C PRO A 685 21.04 -6.01 -11.88
N THR A 686 22.33 -6.33 -11.84
CA THR A 686 23.22 -5.83 -10.79
C THR A 686 23.12 -4.31 -10.70
N PRO A 687 22.88 -3.75 -9.50
CA PRO A 687 22.73 -2.31 -9.34
C PRO A 687 24.03 -1.59 -9.73
N PHE A 688 23.90 -0.33 -10.15
CA PHE A 688 25.06 0.49 -10.50
C PHE A 688 26.00 0.62 -9.30
N GLN A 689 27.24 0.13 -9.46
CA GLN A 689 28.25 0.22 -8.42
C GLN A 689 28.90 1.60 -8.41
N ARG A 690 29.06 2.17 -7.22
CA ARG A 690 29.78 3.42 -7.02
C ARG A 690 30.87 3.22 -5.98
N LYS A 691 32.08 3.68 -6.30
CA LYS A 691 33.17 3.75 -5.32
C LYS A 691 32.77 4.74 -4.22
N LYS A 692 32.58 4.25 -2.99
CA LYS A 692 32.50 5.07 -1.79
C LYS A 692 33.93 5.24 -1.27
N PHE A 693 34.40 6.47 -1.23
CA PHE A 693 35.69 6.81 -0.61
C PHE A 693 35.42 7.26 0.84
N GLY A 694 36.17 6.72 1.80
CA GLY A 694 36.14 7.19 3.20
C GLY A 694 35.12 6.53 4.14
N THR A 695 34.69 5.29 3.90
CA THR A 695 34.02 4.49 4.95
C THR A 695 35.07 3.86 5.87
N LYS A 696 35.31 4.47 7.03
CA LYS A 696 35.81 3.77 8.21
C LYS A 696 34.63 3.22 8.99
#